data_AF-A0A290Z653-F1
#
_entry.id   AF-A0A290Z653-F1
#
_cell.length_a   1.000
_cell.length_b   1.000
_cell.length_c   1.000
_cell.angle_alpha   90.00
_cell.angle_beta   90.00
_cell.angle_gamma   90.00
#
_symmetry.space_group_name_H-M   'P 1'
#
loop_
_entity.id
_entity.type
_entity.pdbx_description
1 polymer ?
#
loop_
_entity_poly.entity_id
_entity_poly.type
_entity_poly.pdbx_seq_one_letter_code
_entity_poly.pdbx_strand_id
1 'polypeptide(L)'
;MLTDALRGSGGVALVRGPSGSGKTALLNAFAEHASALGVRWLGATAWGARADRAAGLADQLARAGGSAPAPPDHREDHVPLVVAVDDFQHADVGFADELLHLARELRFRPALLVLAELTPLRPHQHPARSQLLRHPRFSSIRLGPLSRDGGATLIAGSVPDQVPRPLLDAAHAATGGNPALVSAIAEDLGAGLREPPWGESFGHTVRAFLDAAEPPVREAATALAVLGPSAPPRALAALLRVDPTTADARLGALVEAGLVQARRFRHPAVGAAVLAGTDQQTRSDLDHRAALVLRDLGAPVTAVARHLLDAGALPGPATRWEAAVLSEAAEHAIASDELDLARRHLELARQRCPDEHGRAELAARLAVVDWRLGTTGVTGKLPELLEAADRGFLRDDDALEVTGQLLWHGRIAEAARLLGRVGGDVSPAGLRAAHLWVALSCPALLAHMPSPAPRGLDPAATMTTDTDARLRAVEALDALLRGGPDTAPVNEAVRVLQVGAASKSSLEPSGFALLVLLYADRFEEARSWCELLIELARDRGVPAWQATFAEIRAQIAARTGDLPSAVRHAHAALASTSARGWGAAVGVPLGVLVEALVDMGRFAEAEEALNRPVPPTMFQTRWGLHHLHARGRYHLATGRPHAALGDFLAVGERLRLWDLDLPALIPWRTGAAEAHLGLGDRAAAARLLAEQSALPGGGGPRLRGTALRVGAAAAEPGLRVRLAKEAVDQLEIAGDRLELARAFVELCAAFRACGDPRRARTVARRALLVAEGCRAEPLVEALAGHSGAGHPEPRQDPAPGVEDVCSLTGAERRVAELAAVGATNREIARTLVVTVSTVEQHLTKVYRKLSVRRRTELPAALAIHVGRGDDPWRTGAGPRYADHGPRRLA
;
A
#
# COMPACT_ATOMS: atom_id res chain seq x y z
N MET A 1 47.06 23.57 42.37
CA MET A 1 46.25 22.95 43.44
C MET A 1 46.92 21.71 44.01
N LEU A 2 47.02 20.58 43.28
CA LEU A 2 47.71 19.39 43.81
C LEU A 2 49.19 19.70 44.13
N THR A 3 49.89 20.39 43.22
CA THR A 3 51.26 20.87 43.46
C THR A 3 51.40 21.78 44.67
N ASP A 4 50.35 22.55 45.01
CA ASP A 4 50.37 23.43 46.18
C ASP A 4 50.16 22.62 47.47
N ALA A 5 49.30 21.59 47.43
CA ALA A 5 49.14 20.64 48.52
C ALA A 5 50.43 19.85 48.78
N LEU A 6 51.11 19.39 47.72
CA LEU A 6 52.44 18.77 47.79
C LEU A 6 53.52 19.70 48.39
N ARG A 7 53.36 21.02 48.25
CA ARG A 7 54.23 22.06 48.82
C ARG A 7 53.82 22.49 50.24
N GLY A 8 52.92 21.75 50.90
CA GLY A 8 52.52 22.03 52.29
C GLY A 8 51.26 22.87 52.44
N SER A 9 50.59 23.23 51.35
CA SER A 9 49.52 24.24 51.36
C SER A 9 48.15 23.65 51.06
N GLY A 10 47.25 23.70 52.05
CA GLY A 10 45.88 23.20 51.86
C GLY A 10 44.97 24.11 51.04
N GLY A 11 43.93 23.54 50.44
CA GLY A 11 42.99 24.26 49.56
C GLY A 11 41.66 23.54 49.36
N VAL A 12 40.69 24.26 48.79
CA VAL A 12 39.36 23.73 48.46
C VAL A 12 39.10 23.93 46.96
N ALA A 13 38.76 22.84 46.26
CA ALA A 13 38.36 22.84 44.86
C ALA A 13 36.88 22.47 44.74
N LEU A 14 36.11 23.24 43.99
CA LEU A 14 34.73 22.92 43.65
C LEU A 14 34.61 22.67 42.15
N VAL A 15 34.42 21.40 41.77
CA VAL A 15 34.18 20.94 40.41
C VAL A 15 32.67 20.97 40.15
N ARG A 16 32.25 21.89 39.29
CA ARG A 16 30.85 22.10 38.94
C ARG A 16 30.59 21.63 37.52
N GLY A 17 29.45 21.03 37.29
CA GLY A 17 29.03 20.69 35.94
C GLY A 17 27.64 20.08 35.91
N PRO A 18 26.96 20.10 34.76
CA PRO A 18 25.65 19.50 34.60
C PRO A 18 25.66 17.98 34.84
N SER A 19 24.48 17.37 34.88
CA SER A 19 24.37 15.91 34.97
C SER A 19 25.10 15.25 33.78
N GLY A 20 25.85 14.19 34.04
CA GLY A 20 26.64 13.48 33.02
C GLY A 20 27.89 14.21 32.50
N SER A 21 28.26 15.37 33.05
CA SER A 21 29.42 16.16 32.58
C SER A 21 30.81 15.54 32.86
N GLY A 22 30.88 14.29 33.33
CA GLY A 22 32.15 13.62 33.64
C GLY A 22 32.81 14.04 34.96
N LYS A 23 32.09 14.63 35.92
CA LYS A 23 32.65 15.02 37.25
C LYS A 23 33.28 13.83 37.97
N THR A 24 32.52 12.75 38.15
CA THR A 24 33.00 11.52 38.80
C THR A 24 34.17 10.91 38.04
N ALA A 25 34.12 10.87 36.71
CA ALA A 25 35.23 10.39 35.88
C ALA A 25 36.50 11.24 36.07
N LEU A 26 36.37 12.57 36.19
CA LEU A 26 37.48 13.46 36.51
C LEU A 26 38.02 13.21 37.92
N LEU A 27 37.16 13.00 38.91
CA LEU A 27 37.59 12.65 40.27
C LEU A 27 38.36 11.33 40.30
N ASN A 28 37.90 10.31 39.57
CA ASN A 28 38.57 9.01 39.48
C ASN A 28 39.94 9.12 38.79
N ALA A 29 40.01 9.81 37.65
CA ALA A 29 41.27 10.05 36.96
C ALA A 29 42.24 10.87 37.83
N PHE A 30 41.72 11.83 38.61
CA PHE A 30 42.50 12.60 39.55
C PHE A 30 42.99 11.75 40.73
N ALA A 31 42.17 10.80 41.21
CA ALA A 31 42.55 9.84 42.24
C ALA A 31 43.71 8.95 41.79
N GLU A 32 43.65 8.42 40.57
CA GLU A 32 44.73 7.63 39.97
C GLU A 32 46.02 8.44 39.86
N HIS A 33 45.92 9.67 39.35
CA HIS A 33 47.07 10.57 39.20
C HIS A 33 47.68 10.96 40.57
N ALA A 34 46.84 11.27 41.56
CA ALA A 34 47.29 11.59 42.91
C ALA A 34 47.96 10.39 43.58
N SER A 35 47.39 9.19 43.44
CA SER A 35 47.94 7.95 43.98
C SER A 35 49.31 7.62 43.37
N ALA A 36 49.47 7.82 42.05
CA ALA A 36 50.75 7.66 41.36
C ALA A 36 51.85 8.61 41.88
N LEU A 37 51.47 9.75 42.45
CA LEU A 37 52.36 10.73 43.07
C LEU A 37 52.57 10.50 44.57
N GLY A 38 52.07 9.38 45.12
CA GLY A 38 52.22 9.03 46.54
C GLY A 38 51.32 9.83 47.48
N VAL A 39 50.26 10.47 46.96
CA VAL A 39 49.29 11.25 47.75
C VAL A 39 48.21 10.31 48.28
N ARG A 40 47.83 10.47 49.55
CA ARG A 40 46.75 9.68 50.16
C ARG A 40 45.40 10.19 49.66
N TRP A 41 44.56 9.28 49.15
CA TRP A 41 43.22 9.59 48.65
C TRP A 41 42.13 9.05 49.58
N LEU A 42 41.14 9.87 49.93
CA LEU A 42 39.92 9.45 50.62
C LEU A 42 38.70 9.93 49.82
N GLY A 43 37.88 8.99 49.36
CA GLY A 43 36.66 9.26 48.63
C GLY A 43 35.43 9.13 49.53
N ALA A 44 34.48 10.05 49.39
CA ALA A 44 33.16 9.99 49.97
C ALA A 44 32.12 10.44 48.93
N THR A 45 30.87 10.05 49.13
CA THR A 45 29.75 10.51 48.31
C THR A 45 28.68 11.01 49.26
N ALA A 46 28.09 12.15 48.94
CA ALA A 46 26.97 12.65 49.71
C ALA A 46 25.68 11.94 49.25
N TRP A 47 25.11 11.11 50.13
CA TRP A 47 23.80 10.50 49.95
C TRP A 47 22.93 11.09 51.05
N GLY A 48 22.08 12.08 50.74
CA GLY A 48 21.11 12.58 51.72
C GLY A 48 20.13 11.49 52.16
N ALA A 49 19.15 11.84 53.00
CA ALA A 49 18.17 10.98 53.69
C ALA A 49 17.34 9.96 52.86
N ARG A 50 17.72 9.65 51.61
CA ARG A 50 17.13 8.63 50.72
C ARG A 50 17.65 7.22 50.90
N ALA A 51 18.66 6.98 51.75
CA ALA A 51 19.16 5.63 52.01
C ALA A 51 18.97 5.24 53.48
N ASP A 52 18.42 4.06 53.74
CA ASP A 52 18.34 3.39 55.06
C ASP A 52 19.73 3.05 55.67
N ARG A 53 20.81 3.65 55.14
CA ARG A 53 22.20 3.51 55.57
C ARG A 53 22.90 4.87 55.52
N ALA A 54 22.48 5.82 56.35
CA ALA A 54 23.20 7.09 56.51
C ALA A 54 24.50 6.86 57.32
N ALA A 55 25.61 6.62 56.62
CA ALA A 55 26.96 6.73 57.18
C ALA A 55 27.44 8.18 57.00
N GLY A 56 27.71 8.88 58.10
CA GLY A 56 28.28 10.24 58.10
C GLY A 56 29.63 10.31 57.40
N LEU A 57 30.12 11.52 57.09
CA LEU A 57 31.38 11.72 56.35
C LEU A 57 32.54 11.01 57.07
N ALA A 58 32.60 11.10 58.40
CA ALA A 58 33.61 10.42 59.20
C ALA A 58 33.61 8.88 59.04
N ASP A 59 32.45 8.23 58.94
CA ASP A 59 32.32 6.76 58.76
C ASP A 59 32.71 6.35 57.33
N GLN A 60 32.35 7.15 56.33
CA GLN A 60 32.79 6.91 54.94
C GLN A 60 34.31 7.02 54.80
N LEU A 61 34.93 8.04 55.41
CA LEU A 61 36.38 8.21 55.40
C LEU A 61 37.10 7.10 56.19
N ALA A 62 36.53 6.64 57.30
CA ALA A 62 37.00 5.49 58.08
C ALA A 62 37.05 4.21 57.25
N ARG A 63 35.97 3.91 56.52
CA ARG A 63 35.87 2.74 55.64
C ARG A 63 36.81 2.81 54.44
N ALA A 64 37.11 4.01 53.95
CA ALA A 64 38.09 4.25 52.89
C ALA A 64 39.56 4.08 53.37
N GLY A 65 39.79 3.58 54.58
CA GLY A 65 41.13 3.32 55.13
C GLY A 65 41.78 4.55 55.75
N GLY A 66 41.00 5.56 56.16
CA GLY A 66 41.48 6.77 56.82
C GLY A 66 40.87 7.00 58.20
N SER A 67 41.66 7.20 59.26
CA SER A 67 41.08 7.84 60.44
C SER A 67 40.71 9.28 60.08
N ALA A 68 39.62 9.81 60.66
CA ALA A 68 39.41 11.26 60.67
C ALA A 68 40.70 11.95 61.17
N PRO A 69 41.06 13.13 60.67
CA PRO A 69 42.30 13.79 61.07
C PRO A 69 42.31 13.99 62.60
N ALA A 70 43.24 13.33 63.28
CA ALA A 70 43.46 13.53 64.72
C ALA A 70 44.07 14.93 64.97
N PRO A 71 43.89 15.50 66.20
CA PRO A 71 44.49 16.76 66.60
C PRO A 71 46.03 16.77 66.41
N PRO A 72 46.64 17.96 66.29
CA PRO A 72 47.95 18.19 65.64
C PRO A 72 49.20 17.60 66.33
N ASP A 73 49.05 16.78 67.37
CA ASP A 73 50.17 16.37 68.24
C ASP A 73 50.81 15.01 67.89
N HIS A 74 50.34 14.33 66.84
CA HIS A 74 50.95 13.08 66.37
C HIS A 74 51.82 13.32 65.14
N ARG A 75 53.14 13.30 65.36
CA ARG A 75 54.18 13.19 64.33
C ARG A 75 54.11 11.80 63.67
N GLU A 76 53.27 11.64 62.67
CA GLU A 76 53.40 10.59 61.65
C GLU A 76 53.38 11.24 60.26
N ASP A 77 54.12 10.61 59.35
CA ASP A 77 54.60 11.11 58.05
C ASP A 77 53.69 12.10 57.31
N HIS A 78 54.31 13.20 56.83
CA HIS A 78 53.69 14.30 56.05
C HIS A 78 53.25 13.86 54.64
N VAL A 79 52.48 12.78 54.51
CA VAL A 79 51.89 12.37 53.24
C VAL A 79 50.74 13.34 52.91
N PRO A 80 50.80 14.06 51.78
CA PRO A 80 49.71 14.96 51.37
C PRO A 80 48.39 14.19 51.21
N LEU A 81 47.28 14.81 51.62
CA LEU A 81 45.95 14.19 51.66
C LEU A 81 45.00 14.84 50.66
N VAL A 82 44.27 14.04 49.89
CA VAL A 82 43.13 14.52 49.08
C VAL A 82 41.86 13.88 49.60
N VAL A 83 40.88 14.71 49.96
CA VAL A 83 39.53 14.27 50.29
C VAL A 83 38.61 14.69 49.17
N ALA A 84 37.98 13.74 48.49
CA ALA A 84 37.04 14.01 47.42
C ALA A 84 35.62 13.63 47.86
N VAL A 85 34.70 14.57 47.73
CA VAL A 85 33.27 14.35 48.00
C VAL A 85 32.51 14.51 46.70
N ASP A 86 31.94 13.41 46.22
CA ASP A 86 31.04 13.44 45.07
C ASP A 86 29.60 13.76 45.49
N ASP A 87 28.84 14.31 44.56
CA ASP A 87 27.42 14.66 44.72
C ASP A 87 27.08 15.54 45.93
N PHE A 88 27.94 16.53 46.23
CA PHE A 88 27.83 17.42 47.39
C PHE A 88 26.44 18.06 47.55
N GLN A 89 25.68 18.25 46.47
CA GLN A 89 24.29 18.74 46.51
C GLN A 89 23.34 17.92 47.41
N HIS A 90 23.66 16.65 47.66
CA HIS A 90 22.85 15.75 48.47
C HIS A 90 23.31 15.68 49.93
N ALA A 91 24.31 16.47 50.34
CA ALA A 91 24.78 16.50 51.73
C ALA A 91 23.65 17.00 52.65
N ASP A 92 23.34 16.21 53.68
CA ASP A 92 22.45 16.63 54.75
C ASP A 92 23.14 17.66 55.68
N VAL A 93 22.42 18.16 56.69
CA VAL A 93 22.95 19.19 57.59
C VAL A 93 24.16 18.68 58.39
N GLY A 94 24.14 17.43 58.86
CA GLY A 94 25.24 16.85 59.63
C GLY A 94 26.51 16.64 58.80
N PHE A 95 26.37 16.08 57.61
CA PHE A 95 27.46 15.90 56.65
C PHE A 95 28.06 17.25 56.22
N ALA A 96 27.21 18.27 56.04
CA ALA A 96 27.65 19.62 55.71
C ALA A 96 28.50 20.26 56.81
N ASP A 97 28.09 20.11 58.07
CA ASP A 97 28.81 20.66 59.23
C ASP A 97 30.17 19.95 59.42
N GLU A 98 30.21 18.63 59.27
CA GLU A 98 31.47 17.85 59.28
C GLU A 98 32.42 18.30 58.16
N LEU A 99 31.89 18.54 56.96
CA LEU A 99 32.66 18.99 55.80
C LEU A 99 33.19 20.42 55.97
N LEU A 100 32.40 21.33 56.55
CA LEU A 100 32.83 22.69 56.89
C LEU A 100 33.90 22.68 57.97
N HIS A 101 33.77 21.82 58.97
CA HIS A 101 34.77 21.62 60.00
C HIS A 101 36.09 21.16 59.38
N LEU A 102 36.04 20.11 58.56
CA LEU A 102 37.19 19.61 57.80
C LEU A 102 37.83 20.73 56.96
N ALA A 103 37.05 21.46 56.16
CA ALA A 103 37.56 22.55 55.32
C ALA A 103 38.30 23.64 56.11
N ARG A 104 37.91 23.91 57.37
CA ARG A 104 38.61 24.86 58.25
C ARG A 104 39.94 24.30 58.77
N GLU A 105 39.98 23.03 59.13
CA GLU A 105 41.19 22.36 59.63
C GLU A 105 42.25 22.15 58.54
N LEU A 106 41.83 21.88 57.31
CA LEU A 106 42.74 21.64 56.18
C LEU A 106 43.52 22.91 55.76
N ARG A 107 43.15 24.10 56.26
CA ARG A 107 43.80 25.38 55.94
C ARG A 107 45.30 25.41 56.28
N PHE A 108 45.73 24.63 57.26
CA PHE A 108 47.11 24.60 57.78
C PHE A 108 47.83 23.26 57.54
N ARG A 109 47.28 22.38 56.69
CA ARG A 109 47.84 21.05 56.39
C ARG A 109 48.11 20.88 54.88
N PRO A 110 49.00 19.96 54.46
CA PRO A 110 49.19 19.58 53.05
C PRO A 110 47.98 18.78 52.53
N ALA A 111 46.81 19.43 52.42
CA ALA A 111 45.56 18.73 52.12
C ALA A 111 44.61 19.47 51.16
N LEU A 112 44.01 18.74 50.24
CA LEU A 112 43.09 19.27 49.24
C LEU A 112 41.69 18.65 49.41
N LEU A 113 40.68 19.49 49.63
CA LEU A 113 39.28 19.09 49.60
C LEU A 113 38.70 19.35 48.20
N VAL A 114 38.26 18.31 47.50
CA VAL A 114 37.63 18.41 46.18
C VAL A 114 36.14 18.06 46.32
N LEU A 115 35.28 18.99 45.94
CA LEU A 115 33.83 18.80 45.97
C LEU A 115 33.30 18.77 44.55
N ALA A 116 32.50 17.77 44.20
CA ALA A 116 31.76 17.76 42.94
C ALA A 116 30.28 18.13 43.18
N GLU A 117 29.77 19.05 42.35
CA GLU A 117 28.42 19.62 42.49
C GLU A 117 27.72 19.71 41.11
N LEU A 118 26.41 19.39 41.08
CA LEU A 118 25.56 19.59 39.91
C LEU A 118 25.24 21.06 39.63
N THR A 119 25.10 21.42 38.35
CA THR A 119 24.67 22.76 37.90
C THR A 119 23.39 22.64 37.05
N PRO A 120 22.39 23.53 37.20
CA PRO A 120 22.32 24.67 38.12
C PRO A 120 21.90 24.27 39.53
N LEU A 121 22.55 24.88 40.54
CA LEU A 121 22.10 24.83 41.92
C LEU A 121 21.66 26.23 42.34
N ARG A 122 20.46 26.36 42.93
CA ARG A 122 20.03 27.68 43.43
C ARG A 122 20.95 28.06 44.60
N PRO A 123 21.54 29.27 44.61
CA PRO A 123 22.54 29.67 45.62
C PRO A 123 22.08 29.54 47.08
N HIS A 124 20.76 29.51 47.32
CA HIS A 124 20.15 29.44 48.65
C HIS A 124 19.93 28.02 49.19
N GLN A 125 20.17 26.98 48.40
CA GLN A 125 19.83 25.59 48.77
C GLN A 125 20.85 24.94 49.71
N HIS A 126 22.05 25.52 49.91
CA HIS A 126 23.03 24.92 50.82
C HIS A 126 23.87 25.98 51.56
N PRO A 127 23.60 26.24 52.87
CA PRO A 127 24.28 27.31 53.62
C PRO A 127 25.79 27.09 53.72
N ALA A 128 26.27 25.84 53.68
CA ALA A 128 27.69 25.51 53.70
C ALA A 128 28.46 26.05 52.47
N ARG A 129 27.81 26.11 51.30
CA ARG A 129 28.41 26.64 50.07
C ARG A 129 28.87 28.08 50.21
N SER A 130 28.06 28.92 50.86
CA SER A 130 28.38 30.34 51.09
C SER A 130 29.62 30.52 51.98
N GLN A 131 29.86 29.57 52.90
CA GLN A 131 31.02 29.58 53.79
C GLN A 131 32.27 29.03 53.12
N LEU A 132 32.14 27.99 52.28
CA LEU A 132 33.25 27.44 51.49
C LEU A 132 33.80 28.45 50.48
N LEU A 133 32.93 29.27 49.87
CA LEU A 133 33.35 30.39 48.99
C LEU A 133 34.22 31.44 49.69
N ARG A 134 34.14 31.54 51.02
CA ARG A 134 34.96 32.47 51.82
C ARG A 134 36.33 31.89 52.19
N HIS A 135 36.63 30.65 51.79
CA HIS A 135 37.93 30.05 52.02
C HIS A 135 39.01 30.78 51.17
N PRO A 136 40.14 31.21 51.76
CA PRO A 136 41.14 32.05 51.07
C PRO A 136 41.85 31.37 49.90
N ARG A 137 41.79 30.04 49.83
CA ARG A 137 42.34 29.22 48.73
C ARG A 137 41.26 28.34 48.14
N PHE A 138 40.19 29.00 47.70
CA PHE A 138 39.07 28.39 47.01
C PHE A 138 39.26 28.52 45.49
N SER A 139 39.12 27.42 44.77
CA SER A 139 39.07 27.42 43.30
C SER A 139 37.79 26.73 42.84
N SER A 140 37.19 27.24 41.77
CA SER A 140 36.07 26.56 41.15
C SER A 140 36.31 26.30 39.68
N ILE A 141 36.14 25.03 39.32
CA ILE A 141 36.31 24.51 37.96
C ILE A 141 34.91 24.21 37.43
N ARG A 142 34.54 24.79 36.29
CA ARG A 142 33.30 24.45 35.59
C ARG A 142 33.61 23.53 34.43
N LEU A 143 33.05 22.33 34.44
CA LEU A 143 33.11 21.39 33.33
C LEU A 143 32.06 21.80 32.29
N GLY A 144 32.54 22.18 31.11
CA GLY A 144 31.71 22.40 29.94
C GLY A 144 31.45 21.10 29.16
N PRO A 145 30.56 21.14 28.15
CA PRO A 145 30.40 20.03 27.23
C PRO A 145 31.70 19.76 26.46
N LEU A 146 31.88 18.51 26.02
CA LEU A 146 32.97 18.11 25.14
C LEU A 146 32.89 18.86 23.81
N SER A 147 34.05 19.22 23.27
CA SER A 147 34.16 19.65 21.88
C SER A 147 33.79 18.50 20.92
N ARG A 148 33.57 18.82 19.64
CA ARG A 148 33.37 17.78 18.61
C ARG A 148 34.50 16.76 18.59
N ASP A 149 35.73 17.23 18.64
CA ASP A 149 36.91 16.36 18.66
C ASP A 149 37.01 15.55 19.97
N GLY A 150 36.63 16.15 21.10
CA GLY A 150 36.59 15.45 22.40
C GLY A 150 35.55 14.32 22.42
N GLY A 151 34.36 14.57 21.87
CA GLY A 151 33.33 13.54 21.71
C GLY A 151 33.74 12.44 20.73
N ALA A 152 34.36 12.81 19.60
CA ALA A 152 34.91 11.86 18.64
C ALA A 152 35.99 10.96 19.26
N THR A 153 36.87 11.55 20.09
CA THR A 153 37.89 10.79 20.83
C THR A 153 37.26 9.77 21.79
N LEU A 154 36.19 10.17 22.50
CA LEU A 154 35.48 9.29 23.43
C LEU A 154 34.81 8.10 22.73
N ILE A 155 34.18 8.35 21.58
CA ILE A 155 33.55 7.30 20.76
C ILE A 155 34.62 6.37 20.18
N ALA A 156 35.70 6.91 19.62
CA ALA A 156 36.79 6.13 19.04
C ALA A 156 37.51 5.24 20.06
N GLY A 157 37.54 5.62 21.34
CA GLY A 157 38.11 4.81 22.42
C GLY A 157 37.25 3.60 22.81
N SER A 158 35.97 3.59 22.44
CA SER A 158 34.99 2.58 22.88
C SER A 158 34.51 1.67 21.74
N VAL A 159 34.76 2.03 20.49
CA VAL A 159 34.34 1.29 19.28
C VAL A 159 35.57 0.79 18.52
N PRO A 160 35.62 -0.48 18.08
CA PRO A 160 36.80 -1.06 17.42
C PRO A 160 37.06 -0.50 16.00
N ASP A 161 36.05 0.06 15.32
CA ASP A 161 36.13 0.54 13.94
C ASP A 161 36.10 2.07 13.81
N GLN A 162 36.61 2.59 12.69
CA GLN A 162 36.54 4.02 12.37
C GLN A 162 35.09 4.47 12.13
N VAL A 163 34.60 5.34 13.01
CA VAL A 163 33.26 5.93 12.90
C VAL A 163 33.26 7.07 11.86
N PRO A 164 32.36 7.07 10.87
CA PRO A 164 32.27 8.14 9.87
C PRO A 164 32.01 9.53 10.48
N ARG A 165 32.63 10.59 9.93
CA ARG A 165 32.44 11.98 10.40
C ARG A 165 30.98 12.43 10.48
N PRO A 166 30.09 12.15 9.50
CA PRO A 166 28.69 12.55 9.59
C PRO A 166 27.97 11.97 10.82
N LEU A 167 28.36 10.76 11.24
CA LEU A 167 27.81 10.08 12.40
C LEU A 167 28.29 10.72 13.71
N LEU A 168 29.57 11.11 13.77
CA LEU A 168 30.14 11.87 14.89
C LEU A 168 29.51 13.26 15.03
N ASP A 169 29.27 13.95 13.92
CA ASP A 169 28.58 15.25 13.91
C ASP A 169 27.12 15.12 14.38
N ALA A 170 26.41 14.07 13.94
CA ALA A 170 25.04 13.78 14.40
C ALA A 170 24.99 13.45 15.89
N ALA A 171 25.93 12.63 16.39
CA ALA A 171 26.05 12.30 17.81
C ALA A 171 26.35 13.56 18.64
N HIS A 172 27.27 14.41 18.20
CA HIS A 172 27.55 15.67 18.90
C HIS A 172 26.34 16.62 18.89
N ALA A 173 25.64 16.74 17.75
CA ALA A 173 24.44 17.57 17.63
C ALA A 173 23.33 17.13 18.60
N ALA A 174 23.11 15.83 18.74
CA ALA A 174 22.07 15.28 19.61
C ALA A 174 22.42 15.31 21.10
N THR A 175 23.68 15.08 21.46
CA THR A 175 24.14 15.04 22.86
C THR A 175 24.54 16.39 23.42
N GLY A 176 24.76 17.38 22.55
CA GLY A 176 25.34 18.68 22.93
C GLY A 176 26.74 18.56 23.54
N GLY A 177 27.44 17.45 23.30
CA GLY A 177 28.76 17.16 23.90
C GLY A 177 28.70 16.65 25.35
N ASN A 178 27.55 16.21 25.86
CA ASN A 178 27.47 15.60 27.19
C ASN A 178 28.20 14.24 27.22
N PRO A 179 29.29 14.07 28.00
CA PRO A 179 30.09 12.84 28.04
C PRO A 179 29.27 11.56 28.28
N ALA A 180 28.30 11.58 29.19
CA ALA A 180 27.50 10.39 29.48
C ALA A 180 26.60 10.00 28.31
N LEU A 181 25.97 10.98 27.62
CA LEU A 181 25.18 10.69 26.42
C LEU A 181 26.05 10.27 25.24
N VAL A 182 27.26 10.83 25.10
CA VAL A 182 28.22 10.41 24.07
C VAL A 182 28.68 8.97 24.32
N SER A 183 28.95 8.60 25.57
CA SER A 183 29.31 7.23 25.96
C SER A 183 28.17 6.26 25.69
N ALA A 184 26.93 6.65 26.02
CA ALA A 184 25.75 5.84 25.74
C ALA A 184 25.54 5.59 24.23
N ILE A 185 25.80 6.59 23.38
CA ILE A 185 25.80 6.40 21.92
C ILE A 185 26.93 5.46 21.49
N ALA A 186 28.12 5.57 22.08
CA ALA A 186 29.23 4.68 21.77
C ALA A 186 28.91 3.22 22.13
N GLU A 187 28.22 2.99 23.25
CA GLU A 187 27.71 1.67 23.65
C GLU A 187 26.66 1.15 22.68
N ASP A 188 25.70 1.99 22.26
CA ASP A 188 24.62 1.61 21.35
C ASP A 188 25.13 1.31 19.91
N LEU A 189 26.24 1.91 19.48
CA LEU A 189 26.70 1.85 18.08
C LEU A 189 27.08 0.44 17.59
N GLY A 190 27.60 -0.45 18.45
CA GLY A 190 27.96 -1.83 18.07
C GLY A 190 28.88 -1.95 16.84
N ALA A 191 29.20 -3.18 16.42
CA ALA A 191 30.19 -3.44 15.35
C ALA A 191 29.63 -3.40 13.90
N GLY A 192 28.56 -2.64 13.60
CA GLY A 192 27.98 -2.77 12.24
C GLY A 192 26.88 -1.83 11.74
N LEU A 193 26.77 -0.59 12.21
CA LEU A 193 25.68 0.31 11.78
C LEU A 193 26.14 1.60 11.08
N ARG A 194 25.36 2.01 10.06
CA ARG A 194 25.57 3.21 9.21
C ARG A 194 24.88 4.47 9.76
N GLU A 195 24.06 4.34 10.80
CA GLU A 195 23.35 5.42 11.49
C GLU A 195 23.44 5.21 13.01
N PRO A 196 23.37 6.25 13.85
CA PRO A 196 23.43 6.08 15.29
C PRO A 196 22.11 5.45 15.76
N PRO A 197 22.12 4.23 16.32
CA PRO A 197 20.94 3.74 17.01
C PRO A 197 20.83 4.56 18.29
N TRP A 198 19.80 5.38 18.40
CA TRP A 198 19.42 6.05 19.66
C TRP A 198 18.82 4.99 20.59
N GLY A 199 19.66 4.03 20.98
CA GLY A 199 19.30 2.73 21.50
C GLY A 199 18.94 2.76 22.98
N GLU A 200 18.99 1.59 23.57
CA GLU A 200 18.55 1.38 24.95
C GLU A 200 19.43 2.15 25.94
N SER A 201 20.74 2.24 25.69
CA SER A 201 21.72 2.91 26.56
C SER A 201 21.51 4.42 26.56
N PHE A 202 21.29 5.02 25.37
CA PHE A 202 20.93 6.43 25.25
C PHE A 202 19.63 6.74 26.00
N GLY A 203 18.59 5.93 25.81
CA GLY A 203 17.31 6.07 26.50
C GLY A 203 17.42 5.90 28.02
N HIS A 204 18.22 4.94 28.51
CA HIS A 204 18.51 4.78 29.94
C HIS A 204 19.21 6.00 30.54
N THR A 205 20.20 6.56 29.83
CA THR A 205 20.94 7.74 30.33
C THR A 205 20.04 8.96 30.44
N VAL A 206 19.17 9.21 29.46
CA VAL A 206 18.16 10.29 29.54
C VAL A 206 17.22 10.09 30.73
N ARG A 207 16.74 8.87 30.95
CA ARG A 207 15.86 8.54 32.11
C ARG A 207 16.58 8.76 33.44
N ALA A 208 17.83 8.33 33.56
CA ALA A 208 18.64 8.55 34.76
C ALA A 208 18.81 10.05 35.09
N PHE A 209 18.96 10.92 34.07
CA PHE A 209 18.99 12.36 34.28
C PHE A 209 17.67 12.92 34.81
N LEU A 210 16.54 12.42 34.30
CA LEU A 210 15.21 12.82 34.77
C LEU A 210 14.91 12.30 36.17
N ASP A 211 15.37 11.09 36.49
CA ASP A 211 15.21 10.48 37.81
C ASP A 211 15.95 11.24 38.90
N ALA A 212 17.13 11.76 38.58
CA ALA A 212 17.90 12.63 39.45
C ALA A 212 17.38 14.09 39.51
N ALA A 213 16.53 14.51 38.57
CA ALA A 213 16.05 15.89 38.48
C ALA A 213 14.93 16.22 39.48
N GLU A 214 14.85 17.50 39.88
CA GLU A 214 13.74 18.01 40.71
C GLU A 214 12.38 17.84 39.99
N PRO A 215 11.26 17.63 40.72
CA PRO A 215 9.95 17.43 40.11
C PRO A 215 9.54 18.50 39.06
N PRO A 216 9.80 19.82 39.27
CA PRO A 216 9.46 20.84 38.26
C PRO A 216 10.24 20.74 36.95
N VAL A 217 11.47 20.20 36.99
CA VAL A 217 12.30 19.98 35.79
C VAL A 217 11.77 18.78 35.02
N ARG A 218 11.40 17.71 35.71
CA ARG A 218 10.76 16.53 35.11
C ARG A 218 9.43 16.90 34.45
N GLU A 219 8.59 17.66 35.15
CA GLU A 219 7.32 18.17 34.61
C GLU A 219 7.53 18.99 33.33
N ALA A 220 8.54 19.88 33.30
CA ALA A 220 8.87 20.66 32.11
C ALA A 220 9.41 19.81 30.95
N ALA A 221 10.21 18.78 31.24
CA ALA A 221 10.68 17.83 30.23
C ALA A 221 9.51 17.07 29.60
N THR A 222 8.61 16.51 30.42
CA THR A 222 7.45 15.76 29.94
C THR A 222 6.50 16.67 29.15
N ALA A 223 6.21 17.88 29.64
CA ALA A 223 5.38 18.86 28.94
C ALA A 223 5.99 19.25 27.57
N LEU A 224 7.31 19.44 27.50
CA LEU A 224 8.01 19.73 26.25
C LEU A 224 7.97 18.54 25.28
N ALA A 225 8.07 17.31 25.80
CA ALA A 225 8.01 16.09 25.00
C ALA A 225 6.62 15.87 24.41
N VAL A 226 5.57 16.12 25.19
CA VAL A 226 4.18 16.09 24.74
C VAL A 226 3.96 17.12 23.64
N LEU A 227 4.25 18.41 23.87
CA LEU A 227 4.02 19.47 22.88
C LEU A 227 4.74 19.24 21.53
N GLY A 228 5.94 18.66 21.59
CA GLY A 228 6.76 18.39 20.40
C GLY A 228 7.33 19.67 19.76
N PRO A 229 8.04 19.54 18.62
CA PRO A 229 8.87 20.62 18.07
C PRO A 229 8.07 21.77 17.43
N SER A 230 6.84 21.50 16.98
CA SER A 230 6.01 22.45 16.24
C SER A 230 5.16 23.36 17.15
N ALA A 231 5.21 23.16 18.47
CA ALA A 231 4.42 23.95 19.39
C ALA A 231 4.89 25.42 19.46
N PRO A 232 3.95 26.39 19.59
CA PRO A 232 4.31 27.79 19.70
C PRO A 232 5.08 28.05 21.01
N PRO A 233 6.01 29.04 21.04
CA PRO A 233 6.88 29.26 22.21
C PRO A 233 6.16 29.51 23.55
N ARG A 234 4.90 29.98 23.50
CA ARG A 234 4.06 30.23 24.68
C ARG A 234 3.34 28.98 25.21
N ALA A 235 3.28 27.90 24.43
CA ALA A 235 2.53 26.69 24.79
C ALA A 235 3.11 26.00 26.03
N LEU A 236 4.45 25.96 26.18
CA LEU A 236 5.08 25.31 27.33
C LEU A 236 4.69 26.00 28.66
N ALA A 237 4.76 27.33 28.70
CA ALA A 237 4.42 28.10 29.90
C ALA A 237 2.93 27.95 30.26
N ALA A 238 2.05 28.00 29.24
CA ALA A 238 0.62 27.80 29.40
C ALA A 238 0.28 26.37 29.88
N LEU A 239 0.93 25.34 29.30
CA LEU A 239 0.74 23.95 29.70
C LEU A 239 1.20 23.72 31.15
N LEU A 240 2.33 24.29 31.56
CA LEU A 240 2.84 24.22 32.92
C LEU A 240 2.10 25.14 33.92
N ARG A 241 1.21 26.03 33.44
CA ARG A 241 0.50 27.04 34.24
C ARG A 241 1.45 27.95 35.03
N VAL A 242 2.55 28.35 34.40
CA VAL A 242 3.54 29.29 34.97
C VAL A 242 3.85 30.41 33.99
N ASP A 243 4.50 31.46 34.46
CA ASP A 243 5.00 32.51 33.56
C ASP A 243 6.17 31.98 32.69
N PRO A 244 6.46 32.62 31.53
CA PRO A 244 7.51 32.17 30.62
C PRO A 244 8.91 32.09 31.23
N THR A 245 9.23 32.96 32.20
CA THR A 245 10.56 32.98 32.83
C THR A 245 10.74 31.81 33.78
N THR A 246 9.67 31.43 34.50
CA THR A 246 9.66 30.22 35.33
C THR A 246 9.75 28.95 34.48
N ALA A 247 9.08 28.90 33.33
CA ALA A 247 9.19 27.77 32.40
C ALA A 247 10.63 27.61 31.87
N ASP A 248 11.26 28.71 31.45
CA ASP A 248 12.67 28.70 31.00
C ASP A 248 13.62 28.29 32.12
N ALA A 249 13.39 28.77 33.35
CA ALA A 249 14.19 28.39 34.51
C ALA A 249 14.11 26.88 34.80
N ARG A 250 12.95 26.25 34.59
CA ARG A 250 12.78 24.79 34.73
C ARG A 250 13.50 23.99 33.64
N LEU A 251 13.63 24.55 32.43
CA LEU A 251 14.42 23.93 31.35
C LEU A 251 15.94 24.10 31.53
N GLY A 252 16.38 25.04 32.37
CA GLY A 252 17.80 25.39 32.52
C GLY A 252 18.71 24.21 32.80
N ALA A 253 18.29 23.27 33.66
CA ALA A 253 19.06 22.05 33.95
C ALA A 253 19.20 21.12 32.72
N LEU A 254 18.17 21.05 31.88
CA LEU A 254 18.17 20.24 30.65
C LEU A 254 19.01 20.91 29.55
N VAL A 255 19.04 22.24 29.50
CA VAL A 255 19.89 23.01 28.59
C VAL A 255 21.37 22.80 28.95
N GLU A 256 21.71 22.92 30.24
CA GLU A 256 23.07 22.68 30.74
C GLU A 256 23.49 21.22 30.53
N ALA A 257 22.59 20.25 30.73
CA ALA A 257 22.83 18.84 30.45
C ALA A 257 22.92 18.51 28.94
N GLY A 258 22.74 19.48 28.04
CA GLY A 258 22.85 19.26 26.61
C GLY A 258 21.63 18.55 25.99
N LEU A 259 20.52 18.41 26.70
CA LEU A 259 19.30 17.76 26.18
C LEU A 259 18.41 18.74 25.39
N VAL A 260 18.39 20.01 25.77
CA VAL A 260 17.49 21.03 25.22
C VAL A 260 18.28 22.19 24.61
N GLN A 261 17.82 22.67 23.45
CA GLN A 261 18.30 23.89 22.79
C GLN A 261 17.11 24.68 22.23
N ALA A 262 17.05 25.98 22.50
CA ALA A 262 15.98 26.87 22.01
C ALA A 262 14.55 26.33 22.30
N ARG A 263 14.31 25.84 23.54
CA ARG A 263 13.05 25.22 23.97
C ARG A 263 12.62 24.02 23.11
N ARG A 264 13.56 23.28 22.56
CA ARG A 264 13.34 22.02 21.85
C ARG A 264 14.36 21.01 22.30
N PHE A 265 14.01 19.73 22.28
CA PHE A 265 15.03 18.70 22.43
C PHE A 265 16.00 18.77 21.26
N ARG A 266 17.30 18.57 21.54
CA ARG A 266 18.32 18.49 20.49
C ARG A 266 18.10 17.33 19.53
N HIS A 267 17.45 16.28 20.01
CA HIS A 267 17.10 15.11 19.21
C HIS A 267 15.73 14.53 19.63
N PRO A 268 14.88 14.08 18.67
CA PRO A 268 13.58 13.48 18.99
C PRO A 268 13.63 12.29 19.94
N ALA A 269 14.72 11.52 19.93
CA ALA A 269 14.91 10.37 20.82
C ALA A 269 14.92 10.76 22.31
N VAL A 270 15.31 11.99 22.66
CA VAL A 270 15.24 12.49 24.04
C VAL A 270 13.78 12.59 24.47
N GLY A 271 12.92 13.18 23.64
CA GLY A 271 11.48 13.26 23.91
C GLY A 271 10.84 11.88 24.01
N ALA A 272 11.23 10.94 23.14
CA ALA A 272 10.76 9.55 23.20
C ALA A 272 11.17 8.86 24.51
N ALA A 273 12.42 9.03 24.96
CA ALA A 273 12.90 8.48 26.23
C ALA A 273 12.19 9.09 27.45
N VAL A 274 11.89 10.40 27.42
CA VAL A 274 11.08 11.08 28.45
C VAL A 274 9.67 10.48 28.52
N LEU A 275 9.01 10.32 27.37
CA LEU A 275 7.65 9.77 27.31
C LEU A 275 7.61 8.28 27.70
N ALA A 276 8.64 7.50 27.37
CA ALA A 276 8.74 6.08 27.76
C ALA A 276 8.84 5.87 29.27
N GLY A 277 9.37 6.85 30.02
CA GLY A 277 9.41 6.83 31.48
C GLY A 277 8.21 7.49 32.17
N THR A 278 7.23 7.99 31.40
CA THR A 278 6.03 8.64 31.92
C THR A 278 4.88 7.63 31.92
N ASP A 279 4.10 7.57 33.00
CA ASP A 279 2.93 6.70 33.05
C ASP A 279 1.85 7.15 32.04
N GLN A 280 1.06 6.19 31.56
CA GLN A 280 0.06 6.42 30.50
C GLN A 280 -1.01 7.43 30.90
N GLN A 281 -1.38 7.50 32.20
CA GLN A 281 -2.41 8.42 32.67
C GLN A 281 -1.90 9.86 32.65
N THR A 282 -0.70 10.11 33.18
CA THR A 282 -0.06 11.43 33.13
C THR A 282 0.14 11.90 31.69
N ARG A 283 0.54 11.00 30.79
CA ARG A 283 0.68 11.32 29.36
C ARG A 283 -0.67 11.73 28.75
N SER A 284 -1.70 10.92 28.96
CA SER A 284 -3.07 11.22 28.50
C SER A 284 -3.57 12.58 28.98
N ASP A 285 -3.38 12.87 30.26
CA ASP A 285 -3.82 14.14 30.87
C ASP A 285 -3.05 15.35 30.30
N LEU A 286 -1.75 15.19 30.03
CA LEU A 286 -0.93 16.23 29.43
C LEU A 286 -1.27 16.45 27.95
N ASP A 287 -1.50 15.39 27.18
CA ASP A 287 -1.94 15.49 25.79
C ASP A 287 -3.30 16.20 25.68
N HIS A 288 -4.27 15.85 26.53
CA HIS A 288 -5.55 16.56 26.56
C HIS A 288 -5.38 18.05 26.91
N ARG A 289 -4.57 18.38 27.92
CA ARG A 289 -4.27 19.78 28.28
C ARG A 289 -3.52 20.51 27.17
N ALA A 290 -2.62 19.84 26.46
CA ALA A 290 -1.90 20.40 25.33
C ALA A 290 -2.88 20.76 24.20
N ALA A 291 -3.86 19.91 23.91
CA ALA A 291 -4.92 20.22 22.95
C ALA A 291 -5.68 21.50 23.33
N LEU A 292 -6.06 21.66 24.60
CA LEU A 292 -6.74 22.88 25.10
C LEU A 292 -5.86 24.13 24.93
N VAL A 293 -4.59 24.06 25.34
CA VAL A 293 -3.64 25.17 25.23
C VAL A 293 -3.41 25.56 23.77
N LEU A 294 -3.22 24.59 22.88
CA LEU A 294 -2.98 24.84 21.46
C LEU A 294 -4.20 25.45 20.78
N ARG A 295 -5.41 25.00 21.13
CA ARG A 295 -6.66 25.62 20.68
C ARG A 295 -6.74 27.09 21.12
N ASP A 296 -6.52 27.36 22.40
CA ASP A 296 -6.62 28.72 22.96
C ASP A 296 -5.57 29.67 22.38
N LEU A 297 -4.43 29.13 21.92
CA LEU A 297 -3.38 29.88 21.22
C LEU A 297 -3.60 30.00 19.70
N GLY A 298 -4.69 29.45 19.15
CA GLY A 298 -5.00 29.51 17.72
C GLY A 298 -4.05 28.68 16.84
N ALA A 299 -3.54 27.55 17.35
CA ALA A 299 -2.71 26.64 16.57
C ALA A 299 -3.53 25.92 15.47
N PRO A 300 -2.86 25.37 14.43
CA PRO A 300 -3.54 24.60 13.39
C PRO A 300 -4.36 23.43 13.94
N VAL A 301 -5.53 23.17 13.36
CA VAL A 301 -6.45 22.13 13.83
C VAL A 301 -5.82 20.73 13.85
N THR A 302 -4.94 20.43 12.91
CA THR A 302 -4.20 19.16 12.84
C THR A 302 -3.28 18.96 14.04
N ALA A 303 -2.67 20.04 14.56
CA ALA A 303 -1.85 19.97 15.77
C ALA A 303 -2.70 19.70 17.02
N VAL A 304 -3.86 20.35 17.13
CA VAL A 304 -4.81 20.13 18.24
C VAL A 304 -5.36 18.70 18.19
N ALA A 305 -5.80 18.25 17.01
CA ALA A 305 -6.39 16.93 16.79
C ALA A 305 -5.40 15.78 17.07
N ARG A 306 -4.10 15.96 16.78
CA ARG A 306 -3.06 15.01 17.15
C ARG A 306 -3.02 14.76 18.65
N HIS A 307 -3.02 15.82 19.47
CA HIS A 307 -3.03 15.69 20.92
C HIS A 307 -4.32 15.08 21.46
N LEU A 308 -5.47 15.34 20.82
CA LEU A 308 -6.72 14.66 21.18
C LEU A 308 -6.66 13.15 20.89
N LEU A 309 -6.05 12.73 19.77
CA LEU A 309 -5.81 11.31 19.47
C LEU A 309 -4.83 10.66 20.44
N ASP A 310 -3.71 11.33 20.72
CA ASP A 310 -2.64 10.81 21.58
C ASP A 310 -3.08 10.67 23.05
N ALA A 311 -4.00 11.52 23.50
CA ALA A 311 -4.62 11.38 24.82
C ALA A 311 -5.38 10.04 24.97
N GLY A 312 -6.04 9.58 23.90
CA GLY A 312 -6.87 8.37 23.94
C GLY A 312 -8.13 8.53 24.80
N ALA A 313 -8.00 8.40 26.12
CA ALA A 313 -9.11 8.53 27.07
C ALA A 313 -9.28 9.99 27.53
N LEU A 314 -10.13 10.73 26.83
CA LEU A 314 -10.36 12.14 27.12
C LEU A 314 -11.21 12.32 28.40
N PRO A 315 -10.75 13.11 29.38
CA PRO A 315 -11.47 13.34 30.63
C PRO A 315 -12.72 14.20 30.40
N GLY A 316 -13.75 13.99 31.23
CA GLY A 316 -14.97 14.79 31.22
C GLY A 316 -15.94 14.46 30.07
N PRO A 317 -17.10 15.15 30.04
CA PRO A 317 -18.14 14.90 29.05
C PRO A 317 -17.69 15.28 27.65
N ALA A 318 -18.24 14.60 26.64
CA ALA A 318 -18.07 14.93 25.24
C ALA A 318 -18.41 16.41 24.97
N THR A 319 -17.57 17.12 24.22
CA THR A 319 -17.78 18.53 23.88
C THR A 319 -17.81 18.76 22.38
N ARG A 320 -18.68 19.67 21.92
CA ARG A 320 -18.85 19.95 20.48
C ARG A 320 -17.58 20.40 19.77
N TRP A 321 -16.71 21.17 20.45
CA TRP A 321 -15.49 21.67 19.84
C TRP A 321 -14.48 20.55 19.56
N GLU A 322 -14.41 19.50 20.41
CA GLU A 322 -13.53 18.35 20.17
C GLU A 322 -13.93 17.62 18.88
N ALA A 323 -15.22 17.34 18.74
CA ALA A 323 -15.77 16.69 17.54
C ALA A 323 -15.54 17.55 16.28
N ALA A 324 -15.73 18.87 16.37
CA ALA A 324 -15.49 19.79 15.24
C ALA A 324 -14.03 19.81 14.80
N VAL A 325 -13.08 19.95 15.74
CA VAL A 325 -11.64 19.95 15.45
C VAL A 325 -11.19 18.62 14.82
N LEU A 326 -11.67 17.50 15.36
CA LEU A 326 -11.36 16.17 14.82
C LEU A 326 -11.97 15.97 13.44
N SER A 327 -13.20 16.43 13.19
CA SER A 327 -13.83 16.38 11.87
C SER A 327 -13.06 17.19 10.83
N GLU A 328 -12.64 18.41 11.17
CA GLU A 328 -11.85 19.26 10.27
C GLU A 328 -10.44 18.67 10.02
N ALA A 329 -9.81 18.10 11.05
CA ALA A 329 -8.54 17.40 10.88
C ALA A 329 -8.68 16.15 10.00
N ALA A 330 -9.82 15.45 10.06
CA ALA A 330 -10.11 14.35 9.16
C ALA A 330 -10.24 14.83 7.70
N GLU A 331 -10.84 15.99 7.45
CA GLU A 331 -10.91 16.57 6.09
C GLU A 331 -9.51 16.90 5.54
N HIS A 332 -8.62 17.46 6.38
CA HIS A 332 -7.22 17.69 6.01
C HIS A 332 -6.47 16.37 5.72
N ALA A 333 -6.71 15.34 6.53
CA ALA A 333 -6.14 14.02 6.33
C ALA A 333 -6.68 13.38 5.03
N ILE A 334 -7.96 13.52 4.70
CA ILE A 334 -8.53 13.06 3.42
C ILE A 334 -7.88 13.81 2.24
N ALA A 335 -7.72 15.13 2.34
CA ALA A 335 -7.09 15.93 1.31
C ALA A 335 -5.59 15.59 1.09
N SER A 336 -4.91 15.17 2.16
CA SER A 336 -3.51 14.73 2.13
C SER A 336 -3.34 13.22 1.88
N ASP A 337 -4.45 12.52 1.66
CA ASP A 337 -4.54 11.07 1.53
C ASP A 337 -3.89 10.26 2.66
N GLU A 338 -4.25 10.61 3.89
CA GLU A 338 -3.92 9.89 5.10
C GLU A 338 -5.20 9.24 5.66
N LEU A 339 -5.80 8.33 4.88
CA LEU A 339 -7.13 7.76 5.17
C LEU A 339 -7.22 7.05 6.52
N ASP A 340 -6.17 6.37 6.97
CA ASP A 340 -6.12 5.78 8.33
C ASP A 340 -6.11 6.84 9.44
N LEU A 341 -5.46 7.98 9.21
CA LEU A 341 -5.50 9.10 10.15
C LEU A 341 -6.88 9.76 10.14
N ALA A 342 -7.47 9.97 8.95
CA ALA A 342 -8.84 10.46 8.82
C ALA A 342 -9.86 9.55 9.54
N ARG A 343 -9.73 8.24 9.37
CA ARG A 343 -10.57 7.24 10.05
C ARG A 343 -10.46 7.37 11.57
N ARG A 344 -9.24 7.41 12.12
CA ARG A 344 -9.01 7.60 13.56
C ARG A 344 -9.59 8.91 14.08
N HIS A 345 -9.42 10.01 13.34
CA HIS A 345 -10.03 11.29 13.68
C HIS A 345 -11.55 11.23 13.72
N LEU A 346 -12.20 10.64 12.71
CA LEU A 346 -13.67 10.51 12.66
C LEU A 346 -14.21 9.56 13.73
N GLU A 347 -13.50 8.46 14.03
CA GLU A 347 -13.85 7.55 15.13
C GLU A 347 -13.86 8.28 16.47
N LEU A 348 -12.81 9.04 16.77
CA LEU A 348 -12.75 9.84 18.00
C LEU A 348 -13.76 11.00 17.99
N ALA A 349 -13.94 11.68 16.85
CA ALA A 349 -14.93 12.74 16.71
C ALA A 349 -16.33 12.24 17.06
N ARG A 350 -16.71 11.07 16.54
CA ARG A 350 -18.00 10.44 16.80
C ARG A 350 -18.16 10.05 18.26
N GLN A 351 -17.11 9.54 18.90
CA GLN A 351 -17.12 9.23 20.34
C GLN A 351 -17.26 10.49 21.21
N ARG A 352 -16.70 11.62 20.75
CA ARG A 352 -16.70 12.92 21.46
C ARG A 352 -17.79 13.88 21.01
N CYS A 353 -18.71 13.44 20.16
CA CYS A 353 -19.85 14.24 19.75
C CYS A 353 -21.01 14.06 20.76
N PRO A 354 -21.43 15.12 21.47
CA PRO A 354 -22.44 15.02 22.51
C PRO A 354 -23.86 14.85 21.94
N ASP A 355 -24.11 15.26 20.70
CA ASP A 355 -25.42 15.22 20.06
C ASP A 355 -25.59 14.00 19.15
N GLU A 356 -26.79 13.41 19.17
CA GLU A 356 -27.11 12.24 18.32
C GLU A 356 -27.05 12.56 16.83
N HIS A 357 -27.45 13.76 16.44
CA HIS A 357 -27.44 14.22 15.05
C HIS A 357 -26.01 14.30 14.48
N GLY A 358 -25.10 14.98 15.17
CA GLY A 358 -23.69 15.06 14.77
C GLY A 358 -22.99 13.70 14.82
N ARG A 359 -23.37 12.81 15.75
CA ARG A 359 -22.87 11.42 15.74
C ARG A 359 -23.26 10.67 14.47
N ALA A 360 -24.50 10.85 14.00
CA ALA A 360 -24.96 10.26 12.74
C ALA A 360 -24.21 10.82 11.52
N GLU A 361 -24.02 12.15 11.47
CA GLU A 361 -23.26 12.80 10.39
C GLU A 361 -21.80 12.28 10.33
N LEU A 362 -21.15 12.19 11.50
CA LEU A 362 -19.79 11.66 11.61
C LEU A 362 -19.73 10.16 11.26
N ALA A 363 -20.75 9.38 11.61
CA ALA A 363 -20.84 7.98 11.22
C ALA A 363 -20.94 7.81 9.69
N ALA A 364 -21.66 8.71 9.01
CA ALA A 364 -21.80 8.69 7.56
C ALA A 364 -20.47 9.04 6.86
N ARG A 365 -19.81 10.11 7.32
CA ARG A 365 -18.46 10.48 6.83
C ARG A 365 -17.45 9.35 7.05
N LEU A 366 -17.49 8.72 8.23
CA LEU A 366 -16.65 7.56 8.55
C LEU A 366 -16.93 6.37 7.62
N ALA A 367 -18.19 6.12 7.27
CA ALA A 367 -18.55 5.05 6.33
C ALA A 367 -17.98 5.28 4.93
N VAL A 368 -17.90 6.54 4.45
CA VAL A 368 -17.24 6.87 3.18
C VAL A 368 -15.73 6.58 3.25
N VAL A 369 -15.06 6.96 4.34
CA VAL A 369 -13.62 6.67 4.52
C VAL A 369 -13.37 5.16 4.62
N ASP A 370 -14.18 4.44 5.41
CA ASP A 370 -14.08 3.00 5.54
C ASP A 370 -14.27 2.30 4.20
N TRP A 371 -15.22 2.74 3.37
CA TRP A 371 -15.45 2.19 2.04
C TRP A 371 -14.21 2.30 1.13
N ARG A 372 -13.48 3.41 1.21
CA ARG A 372 -12.21 3.60 0.47
C ARG A 372 -11.12 2.63 0.95
N LEU A 373 -11.06 2.38 2.26
CA LEU A 373 -10.15 1.41 2.87
C LEU A 373 -10.60 -0.05 2.62
N GLY A 374 -11.89 -0.29 2.39
CA GLY A 374 -12.43 -1.59 2.00
C GLY A 374 -13.95 -1.74 2.19
N THR A 375 -14.55 -2.71 1.53
CA THR A 375 -16.02 -2.85 1.50
C THR A 375 -16.64 -3.42 2.78
N THR A 376 -15.85 -4.09 3.63
CA THR A 376 -16.35 -4.80 4.83
C THR A 376 -16.59 -3.89 6.03
N GLY A 377 -15.73 -2.88 6.24
CA GLY A 377 -15.73 -2.01 7.43
C GLY A 377 -17.03 -1.23 7.63
N VAL A 378 -17.71 -0.93 6.52
CA VAL A 378 -19.02 -0.25 6.50
C VAL A 378 -20.14 -1.11 7.07
N THR A 379 -20.09 -2.44 6.88
CA THR A 379 -21.23 -3.34 7.18
C THR A 379 -21.68 -3.25 8.64
N GLY A 380 -20.74 -3.07 9.57
CA GLY A 380 -21.03 -2.95 11.00
C GLY A 380 -21.74 -1.63 11.38
N LYS A 381 -21.64 -0.60 10.53
CA LYS A 381 -22.20 0.74 10.76
C LYS A 381 -23.54 0.96 10.07
N LEU A 382 -23.88 0.14 9.07
CA LEU A 382 -25.14 0.27 8.33
C LEU A 382 -26.40 0.30 9.21
N PRO A 383 -26.55 -0.50 10.28
CA PRO A 383 -27.72 -0.40 11.16
C PRO A 383 -27.85 0.98 11.84
N GLU A 384 -26.74 1.55 12.33
CA GLU A 384 -26.70 2.88 12.93
C GLU A 384 -27.06 3.97 11.90
N LEU A 385 -26.56 3.86 10.67
CA LEU A 385 -26.87 4.80 9.59
C LEU A 385 -28.35 4.74 9.16
N LEU A 386 -28.93 3.54 9.11
CA LEU A 386 -30.35 3.37 8.80
C LEU A 386 -31.24 3.92 9.91
N GLU A 387 -30.88 3.72 11.18
CA GLU A 387 -31.59 4.32 12.30
C GLU A 387 -31.48 5.86 12.29
N ALA A 388 -30.30 6.39 11.99
CA ALA A 388 -30.13 7.82 11.81
C ALA A 388 -30.99 8.38 10.67
N ALA A 389 -31.07 7.67 9.54
CA ALA A 389 -31.95 8.04 8.43
C ALA A 389 -33.44 7.95 8.83
N ASP A 390 -33.84 6.93 9.61
CA ASP A 390 -35.20 6.81 10.13
C ASP A 390 -35.60 8.00 11.01
N ARG A 391 -34.64 8.57 11.75
CA ARG A 391 -34.82 9.75 12.61
C ARG A 391 -34.65 11.08 11.87
N GLY A 392 -34.33 11.06 10.57
CA GLY A 392 -34.08 12.28 9.77
C GLY A 392 -32.77 12.99 10.13
N PHE A 393 -31.79 12.28 10.68
CA PHE A 393 -30.49 12.83 11.07
C PHE A 393 -29.42 12.72 9.99
N LEU A 394 -29.65 11.93 8.96
CA LEU A 394 -28.73 11.74 7.85
C LEU A 394 -29.02 12.76 6.74
N ARG A 395 -27.97 13.43 6.22
CA ARG A 395 -28.11 14.33 5.07
C ARG A 395 -28.44 13.53 3.81
N ASP A 396 -29.15 14.13 2.87
CA ASP A 396 -29.55 13.44 1.64
C ASP A 396 -28.34 12.95 0.81
N ASP A 397 -27.28 13.76 0.70
CA ASP A 397 -26.04 13.36 0.00
C ASP A 397 -25.38 12.13 0.66
N ASP A 398 -25.36 12.08 1.99
CA ASP A 398 -24.83 10.94 2.74
C ASP A 398 -25.71 9.69 2.55
N ALA A 399 -27.04 9.87 2.49
CA ALA A 399 -27.99 8.80 2.21
C ALA A 399 -27.78 8.19 0.81
N LEU A 400 -27.47 9.01 -0.19
CA LEU A 400 -27.14 8.54 -1.54
C LEU A 400 -25.84 7.72 -1.57
N GLU A 401 -24.80 8.14 -0.83
CA GLU A 401 -23.56 7.38 -0.73
C GLU A 401 -23.77 6.02 -0.04
N VAL A 402 -24.48 6.01 1.09
CA VAL A 402 -24.81 4.77 1.82
C VAL A 402 -25.65 3.81 0.98
N THR A 403 -26.51 4.32 0.08
CA THR A 403 -27.30 3.50 -0.84
C THR A 403 -26.42 2.63 -1.74
N GLY A 404 -25.33 3.18 -2.29
CA GLY A 404 -24.40 2.41 -3.11
C GLY A 404 -23.76 1.24 -2.34
N GLN A 405 -23.44 1.47 -1.08
CA GLN A 405 -22.87 0.47 -0.16
C GLN A 405 -23.90 -0.60 0.21
N LEU A 406 -25.15 -0.22 0.46
CA LEU A 406 -26.26 -1.16 0.71
C LEU A 406 -26.51 -2.07 -0.50
N LEU A 407 -26.48 -1.52 -1.71
CA LEU A 407 -26.63 -2.28 -2.95
C LEU A 407 -25.53 -3.30 -3.14
N TRP A 408 -24.28 -2.91 -2.93
CA TRP A 408 -23.13 -3.82 -2.98
C TRP A 408 -23.33 -5.01 -2.04
N HIS A 409 -23.82 -4.77 -0.82
CA HIS A 409 -24.10 -5.80 0.18
C HIS A 409 -25.44 -6.52 -0.01
N GLY A 410 -26.19 -6.22 -1.09
CA GLY A 410 -27.47 -6.87 -1.40
C GLY A 410 -28.61 -6.51 -0.45
N ARG A 411 -28.51 -5.40 0.30
CA ARG A 411 -29.54 -4.91 1.24
C ARG A 411 -30.56 -4.00 0.52
N ILE A 412 -31.20 -4.56 -0.51
CA ILE A 412 -32.03 -3.82 -1.48
C ILE A 412 -33.25 -3.14 -0.82
N ALA A 413 -33.94 -3.82 0.10
CA ALA A 413 -35.11 -3.24 0.78
C ALA A 413 -34.76 -2.01 1.63
N GLU A 414 -33.58 -2.01 2.23
CA GLU A 414 -33.09 -0.89 3.03
C GLU A 414 -32.58 0.25 2.17
N ALA A 415 -31.94 -0.07 1.04
CA ALA A 415 -31.61 0.91 0.01
C ALA A 415 -32.88 1.62 -0.49
N ALA A 416 -33.94 0.87 -0.79
CA ALA A 416 -35.24 1.42 -1.19
C ALA A 416 -35.82 2.36 -0.12
N ARG A 417 -35.79 1.93 1.15
CA ARG A 417 -36.27 2.71 2.29
C ARG A 417 -35.48 4.01 2.48
N LEU A 418 -34.17 3.97 2.27
CA LEU A 418 -33.28 5.11 2.38
C LEU A 418 -33.53 6.12 1.24
N LEU A 419 -33.59 5.64 0.00
CA LEU A 419 -33.87 6.46 -1.18
C LEU A 419 -35.23 7.16 -1.10
N GLY A 420 -36.27 6.48 -0.64
CA GLY A 420 -37.62 7.05 -0.50
C GLY A 420 -37.74 8.21 0.50
N ARG A 421 -36.66 8.55 1.23
CA ARG A 421 -36.61 9.67 2.17
C ARG A 421 -35.79 10.86 1.69
N VAL A 422 -35.06 10.72 0.58
CA VAL A 422 -34.26 11.79 0.00
C VAL A 422 -35.20 12.93 -0.41
N GLY A 423 -35.09 14.06 0.30
CA GLY A 423 -35.99 15.21 0.21
C GLY A 423 -35.67 16.20 -0.92
N GLY A 424 -34.52 16.02 -1.58
CA GLY A 424 -34.12 16.80 -2.77
C GLY A 424 -33.09 17.89 -2.49
N ASP A 425 -32.61 18.04 -1.25
CA ASP A 425 -31.49 18.92 -0.90
C ASP A 425 -30.16 18.19 -1.12
N VAL A 426 -29.90 17.87 -2.40
CA VAL A 426 -28.78 17.05 -2.85
C VAL A 426 -27.95 17.77 -3.90
N SER A 427 -26.65 17.47 -3.91
CA SER A 427 -25.78 17.88 -5.00
C SER A 427 -26.30 17.29 -6.33
N PRO A 428 -26.47 18.09 -7.40
CA PRO A 428 -26.87 17.57 -8.71
C PRO A 428 -25.90 16.52 -9.25
N ALA A 429 -24.61 16.63 -8.91
CA ALA A 429 -23.60 15.65 -9.28
C ALA A 429 -23.75 14.34 -8.48
N GLY A 430 -23.95 14.46 -7.16
CA GLY A 430 -24.17 13.32 -6.26
C GLY A 430 -25.43 12.53 -6.61
N LEU A 431 -26.56 13.23 -6.79
CA LEU A 431 -27.82 12.62 -7.22
C LEU A 431 -27.68 11.89 -8.55
N ARG A 432 -27.02 12.50 -9.52
CA ARG A 432 -26.85 11.91 -10.84
C ARG A 432 -25.92 10.68 -10.83
N ALA A 433 -24.83 10.73 -10.07
CA ALA A 433 -23.93 9.60 -9.89
C ALA A 433 -24.65 8.42 -9.24
N ALA A 434 -25.40 8.68 -8.15
CA ALA A 434 -26.21 7.68 -7.47
C ALA A 434 -27.32 7.13 -8.38
N HIS A 435 -28.01 8.00 -9.12
CA HIS A 435 -29.06 7.61 -10.05
C HIS A 435 -28.54 6.64 -11.12
N LEU A 436 -27.44 6.98 -11.79
CA LEU A 436 -26.85 6.12 -12.81
C LEU A 436 -26.32 4.81 -12.21
N TRP A 437 -25.72 4.86 -11.01
CA TRP A 437 -25.26 3.65 -10.33
C TRP A 437 -26.41 2.67 -10.05
N VAL A 438 -27.52 3.17 -9.51
CA VAL A 438 -28.74 2.39 -9.27
C VAL A 438 -29.35 1.90 -10.58
N ALA A 439 -29.43 2.76 -11.60
CA ALA A 439 -29.96 2.43 -12.93
C ALA A 439 -29.13 1.36 -13.65
N LEU A 440 -27.84 1.22 -13.33
CA LEU A 440 -27.01 0.16 -13.90
C LEU A 440 -26.98 -1.09 -13.02
N SER A 441 -27.27 -1.00 -11.72
CA SER A 441 -27.04 -2.10 -10.75
C SER A 441 -28.32 -2.77 -10.26
N CYS A 442 -29.36 -2.00 -9.95
CA CYS A 442 -30.66 -2.48 -9.47
C CYS A 442 -31.79 -1.50 -9.87
N PRO A 443 -32.25 -1.54 -11.13
CA PRO A 443 -33.16 -0.53 -11.68
C PRO A 443 -34.54 -0.47 -11.02
N ALA A 444 -34.95 -1.56 -10.36
CA ALA A 444 -36.18 -1.60 -9.57
C ALA A 444 -36.24 -0.49 -8.50
N LEU A 445 -35.09 0.03 -8.04
CA LEU A 445 -35.04 1.12 -7.07
C LEU A 445 -35.18 2.52 -7.66
N LEU A 446 -35.17 2.68 -8.99
CA LEU A 446 -35.33 4.00 -9.64
C LEU A 446 -36.64 4.68 -9.25
N ALA A 447 -37.71 3.90 -9.02
CA ALA A 447 -39.00 4.42 -8.58
C ALA A 447 -38.96 5.13 -7.21
N HIS A 448 -37.92 4.91 -6.42
CA HIS A 448 -37.73 5.53 -5.11
C HIS A 448 -36.81 6.75 -5.15
N MET A 449 -36.36 7.19 -6.32
CA MET A 449 -35.41 8.31 -6.46
C MET A 449 -36.00 9.46 -7.27
N PRO A 450 -35.61 10.71 -6.96
CA PRO A 450 -35.90 11.83 -7.84
C PRO A 450 -35.11 11.68 -9.16
N SER A 451 -35.75 12.04 -10.28
CA SER A 451 -35.09 12.03 -11.58
C SER A 451 -34.07 13.19 -11.64
N PRO A 452 -32.79 12.92 -11.95
CA PRO A 452 -31.80 13.98 -12.11
C PRO A 452 -32.08 14.80 -13.37
N ALA A 453 -31.60 16.05 -13.39
CA ALA A 453 -31.64 16.87 -14.60
C ALA A 453 -30.79 16.24 -15.73
N PRO A 454 -31.26 16.28 -16.99
CA PRO A 454 -30.46 15.84 -18.11
C PRO A 454 -29.23 16.75 -18.28
N ARG A 455 -28.06 16.13 -18.29
CA ARG A 455 -26.75 16.68 -18.64
C ARG A 455 -26.07 15.69 -19.56
N GLY A 456 -25.25 16.17 -20.49
CA GLY A 456 -24.36 15.31 -21.28
C GLY A 456 -23.01 15.16 -20.58
N LEU A 457 -22.18 14.24 -21.06
CA LEU A 457 -20.74 14.24 -20.75
C LEU A 457 -20.15 15.59 -21.20
N ASP A 458 -19.67 16.41 -20.26
CA ASP A 458 -18.92 17.65 -20.56
C ASP A 458 -17.41 17.37 -20.48
N PRO A 459 -16.68 17.14 -21.58
CA PRO A 459 -15.27 16.74 -21.52
C PRO A 459 -14.33 17.82 -20.94
N ALA A 460 -14.79 19.07 -20.78
CA ALA A 460 -13.98 20.19 -20.33
C ALA A 460 -13.99 20.39 -18.80
N ALA A 461 -14.96 19.83 -18.09
CA ALA A 461 -15.05 20.02 -16.63
C ALA A 461 -13.93 19.28 -15.89
N THR A 462 -13.26 20.00 -14.98
CA THR A 462 -12.13 19.50 -14.20
C THR A 462 -12.59 18.50 -13.13
N MET A 463 -11.84 17.40 -12.93
CA MET A 463 -12.09 16.43 -11.87
C MET A 463 -11.39 16.90 -10.59
N THR A 464 -12.13 17.57 -9.72
CA THR A 464 -11.57 18.15 -8.48
C THR A 464 -11.83 17.29 -7.25
N THR A 465 -12.87 16.47 -7.28
CA THR A 465 -13.29 15.62 -6.16
C THR A 465 -13.45 14.15 -6.60
N ASP A 466 -13.49 13.25 -5.61
CA ASP A 466 -13.80 11.84 -5.82
C ASP A 466 -15.21 11.62 -6.37
N THR A 467 -16.18 12.43 -5.92
CA THR A 467 -17.55 12.42 -6.42
C THR A 467 -17.59 12.82 -7.90
N ASP A 468 -16.79 13.80 -8.33
CA ASP A 468 -16.64 14.14 -9.75
C ASP A 468 -16.10 12.93 -10.52
N ALA A 469 -15.04 12.30 -10.01
CA ALA A 469 -14.41 11.16 -10.67
C ALA A 469 -15.37 9.98 -10.84
N ARG A 470 -16.13 9.67 -9.80
CA ARG A 470 -17.17 8.64 -9.82
C ARG A 470 -18.26 8.97 -10.83
N LEU A 471 -18.78 10.21 -10.81
CA LEU A 471 -19.81 10.64 -11.75
C LEU A 471 -19.35 10.45 -13.20
N ARG A 472 -18.15 10.91 -13.55
CA ARG A 472 -17.57 10.75 -14.90
C ARG A 472 -17.47 9.30 -15.33
N ALA A 473 -16.97 8.45 -14.45
CA ALA A 473 -16.77 7.04 -14.76
C ALA A 473 -18.09 6.31 -15.00
N VAL A 474 -19.12 6.62 -14.21
CA VAL A 474 -20.46 6.04 -14.35
C VAL A 474 -21.18 6.60 -15.59
N GLU A 475 -21.04 7.90 -15.89
CA GLU A 475 -21.58 8.50 -17.12
C GLU A 475 -20.95 7.91 -18.38
N ALA A 476 -19.63 7.69 -18.38
CA ALA A 476 -18.95 7.02 -19.48
C ALA A 476 -19.47 5.58 -19.66
N LEU A 477 -19.70 4.85 -18.58
CA LEU A 477 -20.27 3.52 -18.63
C LEU A 477 -21.70 3.50 -19.18
N ASP A 478 -22.58 4.38 -18.71
CA ASP A 478 -23.95 4.48 -19.21
C ASP A 478 -23.97 4.89 -20.71
N ALA A 479 -23.17 5.89 -21.09
CA ALA A 479 -23.05 6.34 -22.47
C ALA A 479 -22.54 5.23 -23.40
N LEU A 480 -21.55 4.45 -22.98
CA LEU A 480 -21.04 3.30 -23.75
C LEU A 480 -22.12 2.22 -23.90
N LEU A 481 -22.78 1.86 -22.81
CA LEU A 481 -23.73 0.77 -22.80
C LEU A 481 -24.98 1.08 -23.65
N ARG A 482 -25.47 2.33 -23.62
CA ARG A 482 -26.66 2.76 -24.38
C ARG A 482 -26.35 3.25 -25.80
N GLY A 483 -25.19 3.86 -26.02
CA GLY A 483 -24.77 4.45 -27.29
C GLY A 483 -23.90 3.54 -28.17
N GLY A 484 -23.26 2.52 -27.60
CA GLY A 484 -22.28 1.68 -28.28
C GLY A 484 -20.84 2.18 -28.15
N PRO A 485 -19.86 1.50 -28.78
CA PRO A 485 -18.43 1.76 -28.59
C PRO A 485 -17.96 3.03 -29.33
N ASP A 486 -18.31 4.19 -28.78
CA ASP A 486 -17.79 5.49 -29.19
C ASP A 486 -16.45 5.82 -28.53
N THR A 487 -15.67 6.69 -29.18
CA THR A 487 -14.35 7.11 -28.67
C THR A 487 -14.46 8.02 -27.44
N ALA A 488 -15.54 8.78 -27.29
CA ALA A 488 -15.70 9.75 -26.21
C ALA A 488 -15.80 9.08 -24.82
N PRO A 489 -16.67 8.07 -24.58
CA PRO A 489 -16.70 7.34 -23.31
C PRO A 489 -15.37 6.66 -22.97
N VAL A 490 -14.70 6.07 -23.97
CA VAL A 490 -13.40 5.42 -23.79
C VAL A 490 -12.33 6.42 -23.34
N ASN A 491 -12.26 7.58 -24.00
CA ASN A 491 -11.31 8.63 -23.63
C ASN A 491 -11.56 9.18 -22.21
N GLU A 492 -12.82 9.32 -21.82
CA GLU A 492 -13.18 9.72 -20.46
C GLU A 492 -12.75 8.67 -19.43
N ALA A 493 -12.99 7.38 -19.70
CA ALA A 493 -12.53 6.31 -18.83
C ALA A 493 -11.00 6.31 -18.64
N VAL A 494 -10.23 6.52 -19.72
CA VAL A 494 -8.76 6.63 -19.61
C VAL A 494 -8.35 7.83 -18.76
N ARG A 495 -9.04 8.99 -18.87
CA ARG A 495 -8.79 10.14 -17.99
C ARG A 495 -9.04 9.80 -16.52
N VAL A 496 -10.16 9.12 -16.21
CA VAL A 496 -10.47 8.67 -14.85
C VAL A 496 -9.37 7.74 -14.30
N LEU A 497 -8.87 6.81 -15.12
CA LEU A 497 -7.81 5.87 -14.72
C LEU A 497 -6.49 6.60 -14.44
N GLN A 498 -6.13 7.58 -15.27
CA GLN A 498 -4.93 8.40 -15.07
C GLN A 498 -5.00 9.19 -13.75
N VAL A 499 -6.15 9.83 -13.46
CA VAL A 499 -6.36 10.54 -12.20
C VAL A 499 -6.30 9.59 -11.02
N GLY A 500 -6.97 8.44 -11.08
CA GLY A 500 -6.99 7.44 -10.00
C GLY A 500 -5.64 6.79 -9.73
N ALA A 501 -4.80 6.61 -10.75
CA ALA A 501 -3.45 6.05 -10.59
C ALA A 501 -2.43 7.08 -10.08
N ALA A 502 -2.58 8.36 -10.46
CA ALA A 502 -1.69 9.44 -10.01
C ALA A 502 -2.04 9.92 -8.59
N SER A 503 -3.32 9.89 -8.23
CA SER A 503 -3.83 10.27 -6.93
C SER A 503 -3.82 9.09 -5.97
N LYS A 504 -3.63 9.34 -4.68
CA LYS A 504 -3.84 8.31 -3.66
C LYS A 504 -5.32 8.13 -3.23
N SER A 505 -6.24 8.87 -3.86
CA SER A 505 -7.69 8.85 -3.65
C SER A 505 -8.37 7.49 -3.90
N SER A 506 -9.70 7.45 -3.75
CA SER A 506 -10.52 6.25 -3.97
C SER A 506 -10.20 5.54 -5.29
N LEU A 507 -10.15 4.21 -5.22
CA LEU A 507 -9.96 3.33 -6.37
C LEU A 507 -11.30 2.92 -7.02
N GLU A 508 -12.43 3.28 -6.41
CA GLU A 508 -13.76 2.95 -6.92
C GLU A 508 -14.03 3.47 -8.35
N PRO A 509 -13.77 4.74 -8.69
CA PRO A 509 -14.01 5.25 -10.05
C PRO A 509 -13.24 4.47 -11.12
N SER A 510 -12.05 3.95 -10.78
CA SER A 510 -11.24 3.14 -11.69
C SER A 510 -11.92 1.82 -12.06
N GLY A 511 -12.72 1.23 -11.17
CA GLY A 511 -13.49 0.02 -11.47
C GLY A 511 -14.50 0.25 -12.60
N PHE A 512 -15.22 1.37 -12.57
CA PHE A 512 -16.14 1.76 -13.62
C PHE A 512 -15.45 2.03 -14.96
N ALA A 513 -14.34 2.78 -14.92
CA ALA A 513 -13.57 3.09 -16.11
C ALA A 513 -12.99 1.82 -16.77
N LEU A 514 -12.58 0.82 -15.98
CA LEU A 514 -12.18 -0.48 -16.51
C LEU A 514 -13.33 -1.24 -17.18
N LEU A 515 -14.55 -1.16 -16.63
CA LEU A 515 -15.73 -1.75 -17.28
C LEU A 515 -16.03 -1.08 -18.63
N VAL A 516 -15.80 0.23 -18.76
CA VAL A 516 -15.90 0.91 -20.06
C VAL A 516 -14.93 0.28 -21.07
N LEU A 517 -13.65 0.14 -20.70
CA LEU A 517 -12.66 -0.48 -21.60
C LEU A 517 -12.99 -1.94 -21.92
N LEU A 518 -13.50 -2.70 -20.95
CA LEU A 518 -13.92 -4.09 -21.11
C LEU A 518 -15.09 -4.23 -22.10
N TYR A 519 -16.14 -3.41 -21.96
CA TYR A 519 -17.32 -3.45 -22.84
C TYR A 519 -17.08 -2.80 -24.20
N ALA A 520 -16.05 -1.95 -24.33
CA ALA A 520 -15.57 -1.38 -25.59
C ALA A 520 -14.56 -2.29 -26.32
N ASP A 521 -14.32 -3.51 -25.85
CA ASP A 521 -13.37 -4.48 -26.40
C ASP A 521 -11.90 -3.97 -26.46
N ARG A 522 -11.52 -3.04 -25.57
CA ARG A 522 -10.15 -2.49 -25.44
C ARG A 522 -9.31 -3.33 -24.48
N PHE A 523 -9.23 -4.63 -24.74
CA PHE A 523 -8.70 -5.62 -23.78
C PHE A 523 -7.25 -5.38 -23.36
N GLU A 524 -6.34 -5.07 -24.28
CA GLU A 524 -4.92 -4.85 -23.98
C GLU A 524 -4.68 -3.64 -23.08
N GLU A 525 -5.42 -2.56 -23.33
CA GLU A 525 -5.37 -1.34 -22.51
C GLU A 525 -5.99 -1.59 -21.14
N ALA A 526 -7.16 -2.24 -21.07
CA ALA A 526 -7.80 -2.63 -19.81
C ALA A 526 -6.90 -3.56 -18.97
N ARG A 527 -6.22 -4.50 -19.64
CA ARG A 527 -5.27 -5.45 -19.04
C ARG A 527 -4.13 -4.69 -18.35
N SER A 528 -3.51 -3.75 -19.05
CA SER A 528 -2.39 -2.95 -18.55
C SER A 528 -2.81 -2.09 -17.34
N TRP A 529 -3.98 -1.45 -17.40
CA TRP A 529 -4.52 -0.68 -16.27
C TRP A 529 -4.84 -1.54 -15.05
N CYS A 530 -5.42 -2.72 -15.24
CA CYS A 530 -5.69 -3.62 -14.13
C CYS A 530 -4.41 -4.10 -13.43
N GLU A 531 -3.34 -4.38 -14.18
CA GLU A 531 -2.03 -4.77 -13.59
C GLU A 531 -1.52 -3.67 -12.65
N LEU A 532 -1.50 -2.43 -13.13
CA LEU A 532 -1.10 -1.27 -12.34
C LEU A 532 -2.00 -1.08 -11.10
N LEU A 533 -3.32 -1.18 -11.26
CA LEU A 533 -4.28 -0.96 -10.17
C LEU A 533 -4.27 -2.08 -9.12
N ILE A 534 -3.97 -3.32 -9.52
CA ILE A 534 -3.79 -4.44 -8.58
C ILE A 534 -2.55 -4.22 -7.71
N GLU A 535 -1.45 -3.77 -8.30
CA GLU A 535 -0.22 -3.43 -7.56
C GLU A 535 -0.47 -2.25 -6.62
N LEU A 536 -1.11 -1.19 -7.11
CA LEU A 536 -1.47 -0.03 -6.32
C LEU A 536 -2.39 -0.37 -5.13
N ALA A 537 -3.41 -1.19 -5.35
CA ALA A 537 -4.31 -1.66 -4.29
C ALA A 537 -3.58 -2.51 -3.24
N ARG A 538 -2.58 -3.31 -3.66
CA ARG A 538 -1.74 -4.10 -2.76
C ARG A 538 -0.84 -3.20 -1.92
N ASP A 539 -0.17 -2.23 -2.53
CA ASP A 539 0.73 -1.30 -1.84
C ASP A 539 -0.02 -0.43 -0.84
N ARG A 540 -1.29 -0.10 -1.13
CA ARG A 540 -2.19 0.63 -0.23
C ARG A 540 -2.86 -0.27 0.83
N GLY A 541 -2.70 -1.59 0.75
CA GLY A 541 -3.31 -2.52 1.71
C GLY A 541 -4.85 -2.60 1.64
N VAL A 542 -5.44 -2.42 0.46
CA VAL A 542 -6.90 -2.40 0.25
C VAL A 542 -7.40 -3.63 -0.55
N PRO A 543 -7.50 -4.81 0.09
CA PRO A 543 -7.70 -6.09 -0.61
C PRO A 543 -9.05 -6.22 -1.33
N ALA A 544 -10.06 -5.47 -0.92
CA ALA A 544 -11.35 -5.43 -1.62
C ALA A 544 -11.22 -4.86 -3.05
N TRP A 545 -10.45 -3.79 -3.23
CA TRP A 545 -10.20 -3.21 -4.55
C TRP A 545 -9.27 -4.07 -5.39
N GLN A 546 -8.27 -4.70 -4.76
CA GLN A 546 -7.46 -5.73 -5.40
C GLN A 546 -8.34 -6.87 -5.97
N ALA A 547 -9.33 -7.31 -5.20
CA ALA A 547 -10.28 -8.33 -5.62
C ALA A 547 -11.12 -7.88 -6.82
N THR A 548 -11.64 -6.66 -6.80
CA THR A 548 -12.40 -6.05 -7.91
C THR A 548 -11.58 -5.98 -9.20
N PHE A 549 -10.32 -5.54 -9.14
CA PHE A 549 -9.48 -5.47 -10.35
C PHE A 549 -9.04 -6.85 -10.83
N ALA A 550 -8.82 -7.81 -9.93
CA ALA A 550 -8.56 -9.20 -10.30
C ALA A 550 -9.79 -9.86 -10.96
N GLU A 551 -11.00 -9.52 -10.52
CA GLU A 551 -12.25 -9.96 -11.13
C GLU A 551 -12.39 -9.43 -12.56
N ILE A 552 -12.18 -8.13 -12.79
CA ILE A 552 -12.21 -7.56 -14.14
C ILE A 552 -11.12 -8.20 -15.03
N ARG A 553 -9.95 -8.52 -14.47
CA ARG A 553 -8.91 -9.28 -15.18
C ARG A 553 -9.36 -10.68 -15.59
N ALA A 554 -10.16 -11.34 -14.76
CA ALA A 554 -10.73 -12.62 -15.12
C ALA A 554 -11.70 -12.48 -16.30
N GLN A 555 -12.54 -11.44 -16.32
CA GLN A 555 -13.43 -11.16 -17.46
C GLN A 555 -12.64 -10.87 -18.76
N ILE A 556 -11.57 -10.07 -18.68
CA ILE A 556 -10.71 -9.79 -19.83
C ILE A 556 -10.08 -11.08 -20.36
N ALA A 557 -9.50 -11.91 -19.48
CA ALA A 557 -8.86 -13.17 -19.86
C ALA A 557 -9.87 -14.16 -20.48
N ALA A 558 -11.09 -14.23 -19.95
CA ALA A 558 -12.15 -15.05 -20.53
C ALA A 558 -12.51 -14.59 -21.95
N ARG A 559 -12.65 -13.28 -22.18
CA ARG A 559 -12.99 -12.71 -23.50
C ARG A 559 -11.86 -12.78 -24.53
N THR A 560 -10.60 -12.82 -24.12
CA THR A 560 -9.45 -13.00 -25.03
C THR A 560 -9.10 -14.48 -25.26
N GLY A 561 -9.80 -15.40 -24.59
CA GLY A 561 -9.60 -16.84 -24.69
C GLY A 561 -8.43 -17.40 -23.86
N ASP A 562 -7.87 -16.64 -22.92
CA ASP A 562 -6.90 -17.15 -21.94
C ASP A 562 -7.62 -17.73 -20.71
N LEU A 563 -8.27 -18.89 -20.92
CA LEU A 563 -9.08 -19.55 -19.88
C LEU A 563 -8.29 -19.91 -18.61
N PRO A 564 -7.04 -20.41 -18.68
CA PRO A 564 -6.24 -20.66 -17.47
C PRO A 564 -6.00 -19.39 -16.64
N SER A 565 -5.71 -18.26 -17.28
CA SER A 565 -5.59 -17.00 -16.57
C SER A 565 -6.93 -16.51 -16.02
N ALA A 566 -8.04 -16.71 -16.74
CA ALA A 566 -9.38 -16.37 -16.25
C ALA A 566 -9.70 -17.09 -14.94
N VAL A 567 -9.47 -18.42 -14.88
CA VAL A 567 -9.64 -19.24 -13.68
C VAL A 567 -8.73 -18.74 -12.54
N ARG A 568 -7.44 -18.50 -12.82
CA ARG A 568 -6.48 -18.02 -11.82
C ARG A 568 -6.89 -16.66 -11.24
N HIS A 569 -7.30 -15.72 -12.09
CA HIS A 569 -7.70 -14.38 -11.67
C HIS A 569 -9.05 -14.39 -10.91
N ALA A 570 -10.01 -15.21 -11.32
CA ALA A 570 -11.28 -15.37 -10.59
C ALA A 570 -11.06 -15.99 -9.20
N HIS A 571 -10.19 -17.00 -9.08
CA HIS A 571 -9.79 -17.53 -7.77
C HIS A 571 -9.06 -16.51 -6.91
N ALA A 572 -8.13 -15.74 -7.50
CA ALA A 572 -7.43 -14.68 -6.77
C ALA A 572 -8.40 -13.62 -6.25
N ALA A 573 -9.40 -13.23 -7.05
CA ALA A 573 -10.46 -12.30 -6.64
C ALA A 573 -11.31 -12.85 -5.48
N LEU A 574 -11.72 -14.11 -5.56
CA LEU A 574 -12.49 -14.78 -4.50
C LEU A 574 -11.68 -15.05 -3.22
N ALA A 575 -10.35 -15.16 -3.32
CA ALA A 575 -9.47 -15.36 -2.18
C ALA A 575 -9.06 -14.05 -1.49
N SER A 576 -9.03 -12.93 -2.23
CA SER A 576 -8.59 -11.62 -1.72
C SER A 576 -9.62 -10.96 -0.82
N THR A 577 -10.90 -11.32 -0.91
CA THR A 577 -11.95 -10.80 -0.03
C THR A 577 -12.99 -11.88 0.29
N SER A 578 -13.56 -11.80 1.49
CA SER A 578 -14.57 -12.77 1.93
C SER A 578 -15.88 -12.65 1.13
N ALA A 579 -16.73 -13.67 1.18
CA ALA A 579 -18.08 -13.61 0.60
C ALA A 579 -18.91 -12.41 1.14
N ARG A 580 -18.71 -12.06 2.42
CA ARG A 580 -19.32 -10.87 3.04
C ARG A 580 -18.75 -9.56 2.48
N GLY A 581 -17.48 -9.53 2.09
CA GLY A 581 -16.86 -8.38 1.44
C GLY A 581 -17.34 -8.16 0.00
N TRP A 582 -17.68 -9.24 -0.71
CA TRP A 582 -18.28 -9.16 -2.04
C TRP A 582 -19.78 -8.83 -2.02
N GLY A 583 -20.53 -9.26 -1.01
CA GLY A 583 -21.97 -9.05 -0.98
C GLY A 583 -22.69 -9.63 -2.21
N ALA A 584 -23.58 -8.86 -2.83
CA ALA A 584 -24.25 -9.22 -4.08
C ALA A 584 -23.31 -9.23 -5.30
N ALA A 585 -22.17 -8.53 -5.25
CA ALA A 585 -21.22 -8.50 -6.36
C ALA A 585 -20.47 -9.83 -6.56
N VAL A 586 -20.55 -10.78 -5.61
CA VAL A 586 -19.93 -12.11 -5.70
C VAL A 586 -20.37 -12.91 -6.94
N GLY A 587 -21.53 -12.57 -7.52
CA GLY A 587 -22.07 -13.23 -8.71
C GLY A 587 -21.15 -13.14 -9.93
N VAL A 588 -20.42 -12.04 -10.10
CA VAL A 588 -19.54 -11.86 -11.27
C VAL A 588 -18.30 -12.76 -11.23
N PRO A 589 -17.46 -12.74 -10.17
CA PRO A 589 -16.28 -13.60 -10.14
C PRO A 589 -16.65 -15.09 -10.15
N LEU A 590 -17.79 -15.48 -9.55
CA LEU A 590 -18.32 -16.85 -9.67
C LEU A 590 -18.77 -17.16 -11.09
N GLY A 591 -19.49 -16.25 -11.75
CA GLY A 591 -19.96 -16.45 -13.12
C GLY A 591 -18.80 -16.65 -14.10
N VAL A 592 -17.78 -15.79 -14.03
CA VAL A 592 -16.58 -15.88 -14.88
C VAL A 592 -15.81 -17.18 -14.61
N LEU A 593 -15.67 -17.58 -13.35
CA LEU A 593 -15.04 -18.85 -12.98
C LEU A 593 -15.78 -20.04 -13.60
N VAL A 594 -17.12 -20.05 -13.49
CA VAL A 594 -17.96 -21.11 -14.07
C VAL A 594 -17.84 -21.14 -15.58
N GLU A 595 -17.92 -20.00 -16.27
CA GLU A 595 -17.78 -19.93 -17.73
C GLU A 595 -16.42 -20.46 -18.19
N ALA A 596 -15.33 -20.00 -17.57
CA ALA A 596 -13.99 -20.46 -17.92
C ALA A 596 -13.81 -21.98 -17.67
N LEU A 597 -14.29 -22.50 -16.54
CA LEU A 597 -14.21 -23.94 -16.22
C LEU A 597 -15.05 -24.79 -17.19
N VAL A 598 -16.25 -24.31 -17.56
CA VAL A 598 -17.10 -24.96 -18.57
C VAL A 598 -16.39 -25.01 -19.93
N ASP A 599 -15.76 -23.91 -20.33
CA ASP A 599 -15.07 -23.82 -21.62
C ASP A 599 -13.77 -24.66 -21.65
N MET A 600 -13.14 -24.91 -20.49
CA MET A 600 -12.05 -25.88 -20.28
C MET A 600 -12.54 -27.34 -20.11
N GLY A 601 -13.85 -27.60 -20.09
CA GLY A 601 -14.40 -28.96 -19.86
C GLY A 601 -14.28 -29.47 -18.41
N ARG A 602 -13.93 -28.61 -17.46
CA ARG A 602 -13.77 -28.94 -16.03
C ARG A 602 -15.11 -28.84 -15.30
N PHE A 603 -16.08 -29.66 -15.73
CA PHE A 603 -17.49 -29.53 -15.29
C PHE A 603 -17.72 -29.79 -13.81
N ALA A 604 -16.95 -30.68 -13.18
CA ALA A 604 -17.07 -30.96 -11.74
C ALA A 604 -16.73 -29.71 -10.91
N GLU A 605 -15.66 -29.02 -11.25
CA GLU A 605 -15.25 -27.78 -10.56
C GLU A 605 -16.20 -26.62 -10.86
N ALA A 606 -16.78 -26.58 -12.06
CA ALA A 606 -17.83 -25.62 -12.39
C ALA A 606 -19.09 -25.84 -11.54
N GLU A 607 -19.47 -27.10 -11.31
CA GLU A 607 -20.58 -27.47 -10.43
C GLU A 607 -20.29 -27.12 -8.97
N GLU A 608 -19.08 -27.37 -8.48
CA GLU A 608 -18.64 -26.92 -7.15
C GLU A 608 -18.73 -25.39 -6.99
N ALA A 609 -18.33 -24.64 -8.01
CA ALA A 609 -18.43 -23.18 -8.01
C ALA A 609 -19.89 -22.69 -8.00
N LEU A 610 -20.79 -23.34 -8.75
CA LEU A 610 -22.22 -23.06 -8.77
C LEU A 610 -22.92 -23.41 -7.44
N ASN A 611 -22.44 -24.44 -6.73
CA ASN A 611 -22.99 -24.87 -5.44
C ASN A 611 -22.54 -24.00 -4.26
N ARG A 612 -21.67 -23.00 -4.48
CA ARG A 612 -21.27 -22.07 -3.42
C ARG A 612 -22.48 -21.22 -2.98
N PRO A 613 -22.72 -21.06 -1.67
CA PRO A 613 -23.80 -20.22 -1.18
C PRO A 613 -23.63 -18.76 -1.64
N VAL A 614 -24.70 -18.21 -2.22
CA VAL A 614 -24.79 -16.81 -2.64
C VAL A 614 -26.02 -16.13 -2.00
N PRO A 615 -25.98 -14.82 -1.69
CA PRO A 615 -27.13 -14.10 -1.18
C PRO A 615 -28.32 -14.15 -2.17
N PRO A 616 -29.56 -14.49 -1.76
CA PRO A 616 -30.69 -14.52 -2.68
C PRO A 616 -30.98 -13.19 -3.37
N THR A 617 -30.69 -12.07 -2.69
CA THR A 617 -30.83 -10.71 -3.23
C THR A 617 -29.87 -10.41 -4.37
N MET A 618 -28.82 -11.21 -4.56
CA MET A 618 -27.92 -11.12 -5.72
C MET A 618 -28.70 -11.21 -7.03
N PHE A 619 -29.71 -12.09 -7.13
CA PHE A 619 -30.52 -12.26 -8.35
C PHE A 619 -31.46 -11.09 -8.65
N GLN A 620 -31.51 -10.07 -7.79
CA GLN A 620 -32.23 -8.82 -8.02
C GLN A 620 -31.31 -7.70 -8.52
N THR A 621 -30.03 -7.99 -8.73
CA THR A 621 -29.03 -7.04 -9.26
C THR A 621 -28.46 -7.56 -10.58
N ARG A 622 -27.75 -6.70 -11.32
CA ARG A 622 -27.04 -7.08 -12.55
C ARG A 622 -26.02 -8.20 -12.31
N TRP A 623 -25.40 -8.24 -11.13
CA TRP A 623 -24.35 -9.21 -10.80
C TRP A 623 -24.89 -10.64 -10.74
N GLY A 624 -26.13 -10.82 -10.27
CA GLY A 624 -26.79 -12.12 -10.29
C GLY A 624 -27.14 -12.61 -11.69
N LEU A 625 -27.28 -11.71 -12.67
CA LEU A 625 -27.56 -12.10 -14.06
C LEU A 625 -26.33 -12.68 -14.76
N HIS A 626 -25.13 -12.19 -14.44
CA HIS A 626 -23.88 -12.81 -14.89
C HIS A 626 -23.76 -14.25 -14.37
N HIS A 627 -24.07 -14.46 -13.09
CA HIS A 627 -24.07 -15.81 -12.50
C HIS A 627 -25.12 -16.73 -13.14
N LEU A 628 -26.34 -16.22 -13.37
CA LEU A 628 -27.41 -17.01 -14.00
C LEU A 628 -27.10 -17.36 -15.46
N HIS A 629 -26.50 -16.44 -16.20
CA HIS A 629 -26.01 -16.69 -17.56
C HIS A 629 -24.95 -17.80 -17.58
N ALA A 630 -23.98 -17.74 -16.66
CA ALA A 630 -22.95 -18.77 -16.51
C ALA A 630 -23.53 -20.15 -16.16
N ARG A 631 -24.56 -20.20 -15.32
CA ARG A 631 -25.30 -21.45 -15.02
C ARG A 631 -26.01 -22.01 -16.26
N GLY A 632 -26.61 -21.14 -17.06
CA GLY A 632 -27.19 -21.51 -18.36
C GLY A 632 -26.15 -22.13 -19.30
N ARG A 633 -24.95 -21.54 -19.37
CA ARG A 633 -23.81 -22.09 -20.13
C ARG A 633 -23.39 -23.48 -19.64
N TYR A 634 -23.30 -23.66 -18.31
CA TYR A 634 -23.03 -24.98 -17.71
C TYR A 634 -24.10 -26.01 -18.08
N HIS A 635 -25.38 -25.66 -17.98
CA HIS A 635 -26.47 -26.56 -18.37
C HIS A 635 -26.42 -26.95 -19.85
N LEU A 636 -26.08 -26.00 -20.73
CA LEU A 636 -25.95 -26.28 -22.15
C LEU A 636 -24.78 -27.24 -22.44
N ALA A 637 -23.61 -26.99 -21.83
CA ALA A 637 -22.42 -27.83 -22.00
C ALA A 637 -22.59 -29.25 -21.42
N THR A 638 -23.44 -29.42 -20.41
CA THR A 638 -23.73 -30.72 -19.77
C THR A 638 -24.95 -31.43 -20.37
N GLY A 639 -25.44 -30.99 -21.54
CA GLY A 639 -26.51 -31.66 -22.28
C GLY A 639 -27.91 -31.44 -21.71
N ARG A 640 -28.16 -30.32 -21.02
CA ARG A 640 -29.46 -29.94 -20.44
C ARG A 640 -30.02 -28.67 -21.11
N PRO A 641 -30.35 -28.70 -22.42
CA PRO A 641 -30.74 -27.50 -23.18
C PRO A 641 -32.03 -26.83 -22.69
N HIS A 642 -33.00 -27.59 -22.15
CA HIS A 642 -34.22 -27.01 -21.56
C HIS A 642 -33.92 -26.14 -20.33
N ALA A 643 -33.05 -26.63 -19.43
CA ALA A 643 -32.64 -25.88 -18.24
C ALA A 643 -31.84 -24.63 -18.63
N ALA A 644 -30.92 -24.78 -19.59
CA ALA A 644 -30.15 -23.66 -20.13
C ALA A 644 -31.05 -22.57 -20.73
N LEU A 645 -32.02 -22.96 -21.55
CA LEU A 645 -32.97 -22.03 -22.15
C LEU A 645 -33.78 -21.27 -21.08
N GLY A 646 -34.24 -21.97 -20.04
CA GLY A 646 -34.93 -21.33 -18.91
C GLY A 646 -34.10 -20.23 -18.24
N ASP A 647 -32.81 -20.51 -17.97
CA ASP A 647 -31.90 -19.53 -17.37
C ASP A 647 -31.66 -18.33 -18.30
N PHE A 648 -31.40 -18.55 -19.60
CA PHE A 648 -31.17 -17.46 -20.56
C PHE A 648 -32.40 -16.59 -20.76
N LEU A 649 -33.61 -17.19 -20.83
CA LEU A 649 -34.86 -16.43 -20.95
C LEU A 649 -35.14 -15.63 -19.68
N ALA A 650 -34.89 -16.19 -18.49
CA ALA A 650 -35.04 -15.47 -17.23
C ALA A 650 -34.09 -14.27 -17.11
N VAL A 651 -32.86 -14.38 -17.64
CA VAL A 651 -31.95 -13.23 -17.79
C VAL A 651 -32.56 -12.18 -18.72
N GLY A 652 -33.02 -12.59 -19.90
CA GLY A 652 -33.59 -11.68 -20.90
C GLY A 652 -34.86 -10.97 -20.44
N GLU A 653 -35.76 -11.67 -19.75
CA GLU A 653 -36.97 -11.10 -19.16
C GLU A 653 -36.63 -9.99 -18.16
N ARG A 654 -35.66 -10.23 -17.27
CA ARG A 654 -35.22 -9.23 -16.29
C ARG A 654 -34.53 -8.03 -16.95
N LEU A 655 -33.62 -8.26 -17.90
CA LEU A 655 -32.94 -7.15 -18.59
C LEU A 655 -33.91 -6.27 -19.38
N ARG A 656 -34.92 -6.86 -20.04
CA ARG A 656 -35.98 -6.10 -20.71
C ARG A 656 -36.84 -5.31 -19.72
N LEU A 657 -37.23 -5.93 -18.61
CA LEU A 657 -38.00 -5.26 -17.55
C LEU A 657 -37.25 -4.04 -16.99
N TRP A 658 -35.92 -4.11 -16.99
CA TRP A 658 -35.04 -3.08 -16.43
C TRP A 658 -34.55 -2.03 -17.43
N ASP A 659 -34.98 -2.09 -18.70
CA ASP A 659 -34.40 -1.28 -19.78
C ASP A 659 -32.86 -1.36 -19.84
N LEU A 660 -32.34 -2.57 -19.61
CA LEU A 660 -30.92 -2.93 -19.65
C LEU A 660 -30.65 -4.10 -20.61
N ASP A 661 -31.52 -4.32 -21.59
CA ASP A 661 -31.36 -5.35 -22.62
C ASP A 661 -30.28 -4.97 -23.64
N LEU A 662 -29.04 -4.95 -23.16
CA LEU A 662 -27.85 -4.45 -23.85
C LEU A 662 -26.92 -5.63 -24.15
N PRO A 663 -26.71 -6.01 -25.42
CA PRO A 663 -25.90 -7.18 -25.79
C PRO A 663 -24.45 -7.13 -25.28
N ALA A 664 -23.87 -5.93 -25.15
CA ALA A 664 -22.53 -5.73 -24.60
C ALA A 664 -22.41 -6.13 -23.12
N LEU A 665 -23.49 -5.97 -22.35
CA LEU A 665 -23.55 -6.31 -20.93
C LEU A 665 -23.63 -7.83 -20.74
N ILE A 666 -24.70 -8.46 -21.25
CA ILE A 666 -24.90 -9.91 -21.22
C ILE A 666 -25.58 -10.37 -22.53
N PRO A 667 -24.90 -11.14 -23.39
CA PRO A 667 -25.43 -11.59 -24.70
C PRO A 667 -26.34 -12.83 -24.56
N TRP A 668 -27.38 -12.75 -23.72
CA TRP A 668 -28.24 -13.90 -23.36
C TRP A 668 -28.96 -14.53 -24.58
N ARG A 669 -29.25 -13.74 -25.63
CA ARG A 669 -29.89 -14.23 -26.87
C ARG A 669 -29.02 -15.22 -27.61
N THR A 670 -27.69 -15.06 -27.57
CA THR A 670 -26.76 -16.02 -28.16
C THR A 670 -26.86 -17.37 -27.44
N GLY A 671 -26.81 -17.38 -26.11
CA GLY A 671 -26.97 -18.61 -25.32
C GLY A 671 -28.34 -19.27 -25.52
N ALA A 672 -29.42 -18.47 -25.53
CA ALA A 672 -30.77 -18.96 -25.81
C ALA A 672 -30.89 -19.54 -27.24
N ALA A 673 -30.27 -18.92 -28.23
CA ALA A 673 -30.23 -19.43 -29.60
C ALA A 673 -29.47 -20.76 -29.69
N GLU A 674 -28.33 -20.90 -29.00
CA GLU A 674 -27.61 -22.18 -28.92
C GLU A 674 -28.46 -23.28 -28.25
N ALA A 675 -29.19 -22.93 -27.19
CA ALA A 675 -30.11 -23.87 -26.52
C ALA A 675 -31.27 -24.28 -27.46
N HIS A 676 -31.88 -23.34 -28.19
CA HIS A 676 -32.90 -23.64 -29.20
C HIS A 676 -32.38 -24.55 -30.31
N LEU A 677 -31.14 -24.33 -30.77
CA LEU A 677 -30.50 -25.23 -31.74
C LEU A 677 -30.31 -26.64 -31.19
N GLY A 678 -29.94 -26.78 -29.91
CA GLY A 678 -29.87 -28.06 -29.21
C GLY A 678 -31.22 -28.77 -29.08
N LEU A 679 -32.33 -28.00 -29.11
CA LEU A 679 -33.71 -28.50 -29.13
C LEU A 679 -34.27 -28.71 -30.55
N GLY A 680 -33.52 -28.35 -31.60
CA GLY A 680 -33.94 -28.45 -32.99
C GLY A 680 -34.78 -27.27 -33.52
N ASP A 681 -35.00 -26.21 -32.74
CA ASP A 681 -35.79 -25.04 -33.15
C ASP A 681 -34.91 -23.95 -33.78
N ARG A 682 -34.60 -24.14 -35.07
CA ARG A 682 -33.79 -23.17 -35.85
C ARG A 682 -34.48 -21.83 -36.04
N ALA A 683 -35.82 -21.82 -36.11
CA ALA A 683 -36.59 -20.60 -36.35
C ALA A 683 -36.51 -19.65 -35.14
N ALA A 684 -36.67 -20.19 -33.92
CA ALA A 684 -36.51 -19.40 -32.70
C ALA A 684 -35.07 -18.88 -32.55
N ALA A 685 -34.06 -19.71 -32.85
CA ALA A 685 -32.66 -19.30 -32.83
C ALA A 685 -32.39 -18.13 -33.79
N ALA A 686 -32.85 -18.23 -35.04
CA ALA A 686 -32.67 -17.17 -36.04
C ALA A 686 -33.35 -15.84 -35.64
N ARG A 687 -34.56 -15.92 -35.07
CA ARG A 687 -35.29 -14.75 -34.57
C ARG A 687 -34.53 -14.02 -33.46
N LEU A 688 -34.04 -14.74 -32.46
CA LEU A 688 -33.26 -14.16 -31.35
C LEU A 688 -31.97 -13.49 -31.84
N LEU A 689 -31.26 -14.09 -32.79
CA LEU A 689 -30.04 -13.49 -33.33
C LEU A 689 -30.32 -12.22 -34.17
N ALA A 690 -31.43 -12.20 -34.90
CA ALA A 690 -31.88 -11.02 -35.64
C ALA A 690 -32.26 -9.89 -34.68
N GLU A 691 -32.98 -10.19 -33.60
CA GLU A 691 -33.29 -9.23 -32.53
C GLU A 691 -32.01 -8.65 -31.91
N GLN A 692 -31.03 -9.48 -31.54
CA GLN A 692 -29.77 -9.01 -30.96
C GLN A 692 -29.03 -8.05 -31.91
N SER A 693 -28.99 -8.38 -33.19
CA SER A 693 -28.29 -7.58 -34.21
C SER A 693 -28.95 -6.22 -34.46
N ALA A 694 -30.25 -6.09 -34.16
CA ALA A 694 -31.00 -4.84 -34.29
C ALA A 694 -30.83 -3.91 -33.08
N LEU A 695 -30.30 -4.39 -31.94
CA LEU A 695 -30.12 -3.60 -30.73
C LEU A 695 -28.87 -2.70 -30.80
N PRO A 696 -28.90 -1.52 -30.15
CA PRO A 696 -27.71 -0.68 -29.98
C PRO A 696 -26.55 -1.48 -29.38
N GLY A 697 -25.33 -1.26 -29.90
CA GLY A 697 -24.13 -2.00 -29.48
C GLY A 697 -24.04 -3.46 -29.97
N GLY A 698 -25.08 -4.02 -30.60
CA GLY A 698 -25.07 -5.38 -31.16
C GLY A 698 -24.19 -5.57 -32.40
N GLY A 699 -23.70 -4.47 -32.99
CA GLY A 699 -22.92 -4.47 -34.24
C GLY A 699 -21.39 -4.54 -34.07
N GLY A 700 -20.86 -4.50 -32.85
CA GLY A 700 -19.41 -4.59 -32.61
C GLY A 700 -18.81 -5.92 -33.09
N PRO A 701 -17.52 -5.97 -33.51
CA PRO A 701 -16.93 -7.15 -34.15
C PRO A 701 -17.10 -8.44 -33.33
N ARG A 702 -16.91 -8.38 -32.00
CA ARG A 702 -17.07 -9.53 -31.12
C ARG A 702 -18.50 -10.08 -31.14
N LEU A 703 -19.47 -9.25 -30.77
CA LEU A 703 -20.89 -9.64 -30.67
C LEU A 703 -21.47 -10.05 -32.02
N ARG A 704 -21.13 -9.33 -33.09
CA ARG A 704 -21.53 -9.67 -34.45
C ARG A 704 -20.94 -11.01 -34.86
N GLY A 705 -19.65 -11.24 -34.61
CA GLY A 705 -18.98 -12.49 -34.89
C GLY A 705 -19.61 -13.69 -34.19
N THR A 706 -19.87 -13.57 -32.88
CA THR A 706 -20.57 -14.58 -32.09
C THR A 706 -21.99 -14.85 -32.63
N ALA A 707 -22.75 -13.80 -32.97
CA ALA A 707 -24.09 -13.95 -33.52
C ALA A 707 -24.09 -14.63 -34.90
N LEU A 708 -23.15 -14.25 -35.78
CA LEU A 708 -22.97 -14.87 -37.10
C LEU A 708 -22.56 -16.35 -36.99
N ARG A 709 -21.72 -16.70 -36.00
CA ARG A 709 -21.36 -18.10 -35.72
C ARG A 709 -22.59 -18.93 -35.37
N VAL A 710 -23.38 -18.51 -34.38
CA VAL A 710 -24.60 -19.25 -34.00
C VAL A 710 -25.62 -19.23 -35.14
N GLY A 711 -25.70 -18.13 -35.88
CA GLY A 711 -26.57 -17.98 -37.05
C GLY A 711 -26.19 -18.92 -38.19
N ALA A 712 -24.91 -19.21 -38.40
CA ALA A 712 -24.47 -20.20 -39.38
C ALA A 712 -24.99 -21.60 -39.05
N ALA A 713 -25.00 -21.99 -37.76
CA ALA A 713 -25.55 -23.28 -37.34
C ALA A 713 -27.08 -23.38 -37.53
N ALA A 714 -27.78 -22.24 -37.52
CA ALA A 714 -29.22 -22.14 -37.79
C ALA A 714 -29.58 -22.02 -39.28
N ALA A 715 -28.61 -21.65 -40.13
CA ALA A 715 -28.86 -21.28 -41.53
C ALA A 715 -28.96 -22.48 -42.48
N GLU A 716 -29.63 -22.26 -43.62
CA GLU A 716 -29.64 -23.19 -44.74
C GLU A 716 -28.22 -23.45 -45.28
N PRO A 717 -27.92 -24.66 -45.82
CA PRO A 717 -26.58 -25.06 -46.23
C PRO A 717 -25.85 -24.07 -47.15
N GLY A 718 -26.58 -23.41 -48.05
CA GLY A 718 -26.02 -22.44 -49.00
C GLY A 718 -25.50 -21.14 -48.38
N LEU A 719 -26.01 -20.74 -47.20
CA LEU A 719 -25.60 -19.50 -46.50
C LEU A 719 -24.60 -19.76 -45.38
N ARG A 720 -24.54 -21.01 -44.88
CA ARG A 720 -23.72 -21.41 -43.74
C ARG A 720 -22.23 -21.08 -43.90
N VAL A 721 -21.64 -21.37 -45.07
CA VAL A 721 -20.21 -21.06 -45.34
C VAL A 721 -19.94 -19.56 -45.33
N ARG A 722 -20.87 -18.75 -45.87
CA ARG A 722 -20.70 -17.29 -45.92
C ARG A 722 -20.73 -16.69 -44.51
N LEU A 723 -21.76 -17.05 -43.73
CA LEU A 723 -21.92 -16.56 -42.36
C LEU A 723 -20.77 -17.00 -41.45
N ALA A 724 -20.33 -18.26 -41.55
CA ALA A 724 -19.22 -18.76 -40.74
C ALA A 724 -17.87 -18.11 -41.11
N LYS A 725 -17.63 -17.75 -42.37
CA LYS A 725 -16.45 -16.96 -42.77
C LYS A 725 -16.50 -15.54 -42.21
N GLU A 726 -17.64 -14.88 -42.35
CA GLU A 726 -17.80 -13.53 -41.81
C GLU A 726 -17.66 -13.55 -40.28
N ALA A 727 -18.14 -14.58 -39.59
CA ALA A 727 -17.90 -14.79 -38.16
C ALA A 727 -16.41 -14.87 -37.83
N VAL A 728 -15.63 -15.67 -38.58
CA VAL A 728 -14.17 -15.76 -38.43
C VAL A 728 -13.53 -14.38 -38.60
N ASP A 729 -13.84 -13.65 -39.68
CA ASP A 729 -13.25 -12.35 -39.95
C ASP A 729 -13.53 -11.34 -38.81
N GLN A 730 -14.76 -11.31 -38.30
CA GLN A 730 -15.16 -10.42 -37.21
C GLN A 730 -14.49 -10.79 -35.87
N LEU A 731 -14.34 -12.09 -35.58
CA LEU A 731 -13.72 -12.57 -34.33
C LEU A 731 -12.19 -12.45 -34.36
N GLU A 732 -11.56 -12.55 -35.53
CA GLU A 732 -10.15 -12.20 -35.72
C GLU A 732 -9.89 -10.72 -35.42
N ILE A 733 -10.77 -9.81 -35.86
CA ILE A 733 -10.69 -8.37 -35.55
C ILE A 733 -10.90 -8.12 -34.05
N ALA A 734 -11.84 -8.83 -33.42
CA ALA A 734 -12.15 -8.67 -32.01
C ALA A 734 -11.06 -9.22 -31.06
N GLY A 735 -10.23 -10.16 -31.53
CA GLY A 735 -9.24 -10.84 -30.70
C GLY A 735 -9.83 -11.88 -29.73
N ASP A 736 -11.08 -12.29 -29.91
CA ASP A 736 -11.73 -13.33 -29.10
C ASP A 736 -11.34 -14.72 -29.63
N ARG A 737 -10.23 -15.26 -29.09
CA ARG A 737 -9.63 -16.50 -29.59
C ARG A 737 -10.53 -17.71 -29.38
N LEU A 738 -11.32 -17.74 -28.31
CA LEU A 738 -12.19 -18.87 -28.00
C LEU A 738 -13.37 -18.90 -28.97
N GLU A 739 -14.07 -17.77 -29.16
CA GLU A 739 -15.14 -17.69 -30.15
C GLU A 739 -14.61 -17.88 -31.57
N LEU A 740 -13.39 -17.41 -31.88
CA LEU A 740 -12.73 -17.67 -33.17
C LEU A 740 -12.53 -19.17 -33.40
N ALA A 741 -12.07 -19.92 -32.39
CA ALA A 741 -11.96 -21.38 -32.49
C ALA A 741 -13.32 -22.03 -32.76
N ARG A 742 -14.38 -21.58 -32.08
CA ARG A 742 -15.76 -22.06 -32.30
C ARG A 742 -16.28 -21.70 -33.70
N ALA A 743 -15.94 -20.52 -34.23
CA ALA A 743 -16.30 -20.11 -35.58
C ALA A 743 -15.57 -20.95 -36.64
N PHE A 744 -14.31 -21.32 -36.41
CA PHE A 744 -13.62 -22.27 -37.28
C PHE A 744 -14.25 -23.67 -37.24
N VAL A 745 -14.70 -24.16 -36.07
CA VAL A 745 -15.46 -25.42 -35.97
C VAL A 745 -16.72 -25.35 -36.84
N GLU A 746 -17.46 -24.26 -36.75
CA GLU A 746 -18.67 -24.05 -37.53
C GLU A 746 -18.39 -23.95 -39.03
N LEU A 747 -17.31 -23.26 -39.43
CA LEU A 747 -16.87 -23.19 -40.82
C LEU A 747 -16.39 -24.55 -41.35
N CYS A 748 -15.75 -25.38 -40.50
CA CYS A 748 -15.38 -26.75 -40.84
C CYS A 748 -16.63 -27.59 -41.11
N ALA A 749 -17.64 -27.51 -40.24
CA ALA A 749 -18.92 -28.19 -40.43
C ALA A 749 -19.62 -27.72 -41.72
N ALA A 750 -19.59 -26.42 -42.00
CA ALA A 750 -20.13 -25.83 -43.22
C ALA A 750 -19.48 -26.40 -44.49
N PHE A 751 -18.14 -26.44 -44.56
CA PHE A 751 -17.43 -26.99 -45.72
C PHE A 751 -17.73 -28.47 -45.95
N ARG A 752 -17.92 -29.26 -44.88
CA ARG A 752 -18.31 -30.66 -45.00
C ARG A 752 -19.71 -30.84 -45.54
N ALA A 753 -20.67 -30.04 -45.06
CA ALA A 753 -22.03 -30.05 -45.58
C ALA A 753 -22.08 -29.70 -47.07
N CYS A 754 -21.14 -28.87 -47.55
CA CYS A 754 -20.99 -28.54 -48.98
C CYS A 754 -20.13 -29.54 -49.78
N GLY A 755 -19.64 -30.63 -49.17
CA GLY A 755 -18.83 -31.64 -49.86
C GLY A 755 -17.37 -31.24 -50.13
N ASP A 756 -16.80 -30.29 -49.40
CA ASP A 756 -15.39 -29.87 -49.53
C ASP A 756 -14.54 -30.30 -48.31
N PRO A 757 -14.15 -31.59 -48.23
CA PRO A 757 -13.38 -32.11 -47.09
C PRO A 757 -11.95 -31.56 -47.02
N ARG A 758 -11.39 -31.07 -48.15
CA ARG A 758 -10.03 -30.51 -48.17
C ARG A 758 -10.00 -29.18 -47.41
N ARG A 759 -10.90 -28.26 -47.71
CA ARG A 759 -11.00 -26.99 -46.97
C ARG A 759 -11.42 -27.21 -45.52
N ALA A 760 -12.33 -28.16 -45.27
CA ALA A 760 -12.72 -28.52 -43.91
C ALA A 760 -11.52 -28.96 -43.05
N ARG A 761 -10.61 -29.79 -43.58
CA ARG A 761 -9.39 -30.22 -42.87
C ARG A 761 -8.43 -29.06 -42.60
N THR A 762 -8.23 -28.17 -43.57
CA THR A 762 -7.37 -26.99 -43.38
C THR A 762 -7.90 -26.08 -42.27
N VAL A 763 -9.21 -25.84 -42.25
CA VAL A 763 -9.85 -25.05 -41.20
C VAL A 763 -9.79 -25.76 -39.85
N ALA A 764 -10.04 -27.07 -39.80
CA ALA A 764 -9.97 -27.86 -38.56
C ALA A 764 -8.57 -27.80 -37.91
N ARG A 765 -7.49 -27.86 -38.70
CA ARG A 765 -6.12 -27.71 -38.17
C ARG A 765 -5.88 -26.34 -37.53
N ARG A 766 -6.40 -25.26 -38.13
CA ARG A 766 -6.32 -23.92 -37.54
C ARG A 766 -7.16 -23.83 -36.27
N ALA A 767 -8.38 -24.36 -36.30
CA ALA A 767 -9.27 -24.42 -35.14
C ALA A 767 -8.57 -25.13 -33.96
N LEU A 768 -7.90 -26.26 -34.23
CA LEU A 768 -7.19 -27.04 -33.22
C LEU A 768 -6.06 -26.23 -32.57
N LEU A 769 -5.22 -25.57 -33.35
CA LEU A 769 -4.13 -24.72 -32.82
C LEU A 769 -4.67 -23.59 -31.92
N VAL A 770 -5.77 -22.95 -32.32
CA VAL A 770 -6.38 -21.89 -31.52
C VAL A 770 -7.00 -22.46 -30.24
N ALA A 771 -7.73 -23.58 -30.32
CA ALA A 771 -8.35 -24.24 -29.18
C ALA A 771 -7.33 -24.79 -28.17
N GLU A 772 -6.24 -25.39 -28.62
CA GLU A 772 -5.11 -25.83 -27.79
C GLU A 772 -4.48 -24.65 -27.05
N GLY A 773 -4.28 -23.53 -27.75
CA GLY A 773 -3.76 -22.29 -27.17
C GLY A 773 -4.70 -21.63 -26.15
N CYS A 774 -6.01 -21.90 -26.22
CA CYS A 774 -6.99 -21.43 -25.23
C CYS A 774 -7.17 -22.40 -24.06
N ARG A 775 -6.64 -23.64 -24.16
CA ARG A 775 -6.97 -24.76 -23.26
C ARG A 775 -8.48 -25.02 -23.23
N ALA A 776 -9.08 -25.16 -24.41
CA ALA A 776 -10.49 -25.52 -24.56
C ALA A 776 -10.61 -27.02 -24.90
N GLU A 777 -10.35 -27.89 -23.92
CA GLU A 777 -10.27 -29.34 -24.11
C GLU A 777 -11.49 -29.95 -24.84
N PRO A 778 -12.76 -29.56 -24.55
CA PRO A 778 -13.91 -30.07 -25.29
C PRO A 778 -13.87 -29.77 -26.80
N LEU A 779 -13.34 -28.60 -27.19
CA LEU A 779 -13.18 -28.24 -28.60
C LEU A 779 -12.03 -29.02 -29.25
N VAL A 780 -10.93 -29.20 -28.52
CA VAL A 780 -9.77 -30.01 -28.97
C VAL A 780 -10.19 -31.44 -29.25
N GLU A 781 -10.92 -32.08 -28.33
CA GLU A 781 -11.45 -33.43 -28.48
C GLU A 781 -12.41 -33.53 -29.68
N ALA A 782 -13.33 -32.57 -29.81
CA ALA A 782 -14.24 -32.51 -30.94
C ALA A 782 -13.50 -32.34 -32.28
N LEU A 783 -12.36 -31.65 -32.32
CA LEU A 783 -11.56 -31.42 -33.53
C LEU A 783 -10.56 -32.55 -33.82
N ALA A 784 -10.14 -33.33 -32.83
CA ALA A 784 -9.21 -34.44 -32.98
C ALA A 784 -9.80 -35.56 -33.86
N GLY A 785 -11.08 -35.92 -33.64
CA GLY A 785 -11.81 -36.87 -34.49
C GLY A 785 -11.99 -36.40 -35.94
N HIS A 786 -11.78 -35.12 -36.18
CA HIS A 786 -11.95 -34.44 -37.46
C HIS A 786 -10.66 -34.20 -38.24
N SER A 787 -9.51 -34.35 -37.57
CA SER A 787 -8.18 -34.09 -38.12
C SER A 787 -7.52 -35.33 -38.72
N GLY A 788 -8.16 -36.51 -38.64
CA GLY A 788 -7.71 -37.75 -39.28
C GLY A 788 -6.60 -38.48 -38.52
N ALA A 789 -6.56 -38.37 -37.19
CA ALA A 789 -5.63 -39.10 -36.32
C ALA A 789 -6.28 -40.34 -35.65
N GLY A 790 -7.19 -41.01 -36.34
CA GLY A 790 -7.84 -42.25 -35.89
C GLY A 790 -7.64 -43.39 -36.90
N HIS A 791 -7.21 -44.54 -36.39
CA HIS A 791 -6.80 -45.81 -37.01
C HIS A 791 -7.13 -46.12 -38.49
N PRO A 792 -6.18 -46.74 -39.23
CA PRO A 792 -6.43 -47.28 -40.56
C PRO A 792 -7.11 -48.65 -40.49
N GLU A 793 -8.25 -48.83 -41.17
CA GLU A 793 -8.75 -50.16 -41.53
C GLU A 793 -7.97 -50.74 -42.73
N PRO A 794 -7.91 -52.08 -42.85
CA PRO A 794 -6.76 -52.76 -43.44
C PRO A 794 -6.92 -53.01 -44.94
N ARG A 795 -5.86 -52.73 -45.72
CA ARG A 795 -5.53 -53.44 -46.99
C ARG A 795 -4.08 -53.18 -47.42
N GLN A 796 -3.26 -54.17 -47.08
CA GLN A 796 -2.15 -54.81 -47.82
C GLN A 796 -1.15 -53.97 -48.65
N ASP A 797 0.06 -53.91 -48.08
CA ASP A 797 1.40 -54.03 -48.68
C ASP A 797 2.08 -52.87 -49.46
N PRO A 798 3.43 -52.79 -49.39
CA PRO A 798 4.15 -51.54 -49.16
C PRO A 798 5.10 -51.10 -50.29
N ALA A 799 5.46 -49.80 -50.34
CA ALA A 799 6.76 -49.33 -50.84
C ALA A 799 7.09 -47.89 -50.36
N PRO A 800 8.38 -47.52 -50.21
CA PRO A 800 8.84 -46.56 -49.20
C PRO A 800 9.30 -45.20 -49.75
N GLY A 801 9.38 -44.22 -48.82
CA GLY A 801 10.45 -43.21 -48.83
C GLY A 801 10.03 -41.75 -49.03
N VAL A 802 9.83 -41.00 -47.92
CA VAL A 802 10.07 -39.56 -47.87
C VAL A 802 11.05 -39.31 -46.73
N GLU A 803 12.28 -38.97 -47.10
CA GLU A 803 13.34 -38.57 -46.18
C GLU A 803 13.14 -37.13 -45.67
N ASP A 804 13.53 -36.93 -44.41
CA ASP A 804 13.36 -35.76 -43.55
C ASP A 804 14.27 -34.56 -43.92
N VAL A 805 13.85 -33.35 -43.51
CA VAL A 805 14.57 -32.05 -43.70
C VAL A 805 15.83 -31.91 -42.82
N CYS A 806 16.29 -32.99 -42.17
CA CYS A 806 17.64 -33.08 -41.61
C CYS A 806 18.74 -33.15 -42.70
N SER A 807 18.38 -33.16 -43.99
CA SER A 807 19.31 -33.34 -45.12
C SER A 807 19.93 -32.05 -45.69
N LEU A 808 19.53 -30.85 -45.24
CA LEU A 808 20.14 -29.59 -45.70
C LEU A 808 21.45 -29.31 -44.95
N THR A 809 22.54 -29.09 -45.70
CA THR A 809 23.81 -28.62 -45.13
C THR A 809 23.68 -27.18 -44.63
N GLY A 810 24.52 -26.75 -43.68
CA GLY A 810 24.46 -25.39 -43.13
C GLY A 810 24.64 -24.26 -44.17
N ALA A 811 25.29 -24.53 -45.31
CA ALA A 811 25.36 -23.59 -46.42
C ALA A 811 24.04 -23.56 -47.24
N GLU A 812 23.42 -24.72 -47.48
CA GLU A 812 22.14 -24.83 -48.17
C GLU A 812 20.99 -24.20 -47.36
N ARG A 813 20.98 -24.39 -46.03
CA ARG A 813 19.97 -23.78 -45.14
C ARG A 813 20.01 -22.26 -45.18
N ARG A 814 21.20 -21.65 -45.05
CA ARG A 814 21.36 -20.19 -45.12
C ARG A 814 20.92 -19.60 -46.46
N VAL A 815 21.22 -20.29 -47.56
CA VAL A 815 20.73 -19.90 -48.89
C VAL A 815 19.21 -20.03 -48.99
N ALA A 816 18.62 -21.09 -48.44
CA ALA A 816 17.17 -21.32 -48.44
C ALA A 816 16.40 -20.29 -47.61
N GLU A 817 16.91 -19.93 -46.43
CA GLU A 817 16.30 -18.93 -45.54
C GLU A 817 16.30 -17.53 -46.18
N LEU A 818 17.44 -17.09 -46.71
CA LEU A 818 17.53 -15.81 -47.41
C LEU A 818 16.64 -15.77 -48.67
N ALA A 819 16.53 -16.91 -49.38
CA ALA A 819 15.64 -17.03 -50.52
C ALA A 819 14.16 -17.03 -50.14
N ALA A 820 13.81 -17.59 -48.98
CA ALA A 820 12.44 -17.64 -48.46
C ALA A 820 11.93 -16.25 -48.04
N VAL A 821 12.80 -15.39 -47.52
CA VAL A 821 12.44 -13.99 -47.20
C VAL A 821 12.48 -13.06 -48.43
N GLY A 822 12.72 -13.60 -49.63
CA GLY A 822 12.57 -12.88 -50.89
C GLY A 822 13.83 -12.22 -51.46
N ALA A 823 15.01 -12.41 -50.85
CA ALA A 823 16.26 -11.86 -51.41
C ALA A 823 16.56 -12.48 -52.79
N THR A 824 17.13 -11.73 -53.74
CA THR A 824 17.51 -12.22 -55.07
C THR A 824 18.82 -13.02 -55.04
N ASN A 825 19.11 -13.84 -56.07
CA ASN A 825 20.35 -14.63 -56.09
C ASN A 825 21.63 -13.76 -56.02
N ARG A 826 21.59 -12.53 -56.58
CA ARG A 826 22.70 -11.57 -56.50
C ARG A 826 22.89 -11.01 -55.10
N GLU A 827 21.79 -10.74 -54.38
CA GLU A 827 21.83 -10.28 -53.00
C GLU A 827 22.35 -11.38 -52.07
N ILE A 828 21.84 -12.60 -52.19
CA ILE A 828 22.31 -13.76 -51.41
C ILE A 828 23.80 -14.02 -51.65
N ALA A 829 24.25 -13.93 -52.91
CA ALA A 829 25.65 -14.09 -53.28
C ALA A 829 26.55 -13.03 -52.60
N ARG A 830 26.10 -11.77 -52.55
CA ARG A 830 26.81 -10.70 -51.82
C ARG A 830 26.80 -10.92 -50.31
N THR A 831 25.64 -11.26 -49.73
CA THR A 831 25.47 -11.47 -48.28
C THR A 831 26.30 -12.63 -47.76
N LEU A 832 26.41 -13.72 -48.54
CA LEU A 832 27.19 -14.89 -48.16
C LEU A 832 28.63 -14.87 -48.70
N VAL A 833 29.03 -13.82 -49.42
CA VAL A 833 30.35 -13.65 -50.06
C VAL A 833 30.72 -14.85 -50.96
N VAL A 834 29.80 -15.22 -51.85
CA VAL A 834 29.95 -16.32 -52.83
C VAL A 834 29.52 -15.86 -54.23
N THR A 835 29.74 -16.67 -55.27
CA THR A 835 29.29 -16.36 -56.63
C THR A 835 27.79 -16.66 -56.80
N VAL A 836 27.12 -15.93 -57.71
CA VAL A 836 25.70 -16.17 -58.05
C VAL A 836 25.44 -17.61 -58.50
N SER A 837 26.37 -18.20 -59.26
CA SER A 837 26.28 -19.60 -59.70
C SER A 837 26.29 -20.59 -58.53
N THR A 838 27.02 -20.28 -57.45
CA THR A 838 27.06 -21.11 -56.23
C THR A 838 25.70 -21.08 -55.51
N VAL A 839 25.04 -19.91 -55.46
CA VAL A 839 23.69 -19.77 -54.90
C VAL A 839 22.67 -20.56 -55.71
N GLU A 840 22.75 -20.52 -57.04
CA GLU A 840 21.84 -21.26 -57.94
C GLU A 840 22.00 -22.78 -57.78
N GLN A 841 23.24 -23.27 -57.67
CA GLN A 841 23.51 -24.68 -57.40
C GLN A 841 22.96 -25.11 -56.03
N HIS A 842 23.12 -24.30 -54.99
CA HIS A 842 22.54 -24.59 -53.67
C HIS A 842 21.02 -24.59 -53.70
N LEU A 843 20.37 -23.61 -54.35
CA LEU A 843 18.91 -23.58 -54.47
C LEU A 843 18.36 -24.78 -55.23
N THR A 844 19.04 -25.24 -56.28
CA THR A 844 18.64 -26.44 -57.02
C THR A 844 18.68 -27.69 -56.13
N LYS A 845 19.72 -27.82 -55.29
CA LYS A 845 19.83 -28.93 -54.32
C LYS A 845 18.77 -28.82 -53.22
N VAL A 846 18.51 -27.60 -52.71
CA VAL A 846 17.48 -27.32 -51.71
C VAL A 846 16.10 -27.68 -52.25
N TYR A 847 15.76 -27.27 -53.47
CA TYR A 847 14.47 -27.59 -54.10
C TYR A 847 14.25 -29.09 -54.23
N ARG A 848 15.28 -29.83 -54.65
CA ARG A 848 15.22 -31.28 -54.73
C ARG A 848 15.06 -31.95 -53.36
N LYS A 849 15.83 -31.50 -52.35
CA LYS A 849 15.79 -32.08 -51.00
C LYS A 849 14.49 -31.77 -50.25
N LEU A 850 13.96 -30.57 -50.41
CA LEU A 850 12.69 -30.14 -49.81
C LEU A 850 11.47 -30.50 -50.67
N SER A 851 11.67 -31.16 -51.82
CA SER A 851 10.62 -31.48 -52.79
C SER A 851 9.74 -30.29 -53.20
N VAL A 852 10.32 -29.09 -53.29
CA VAL A 852 9.64 -27.88 -53.77
C VAL A 852 10.02 -27.57 -55.21
N ARG A 853 9.08 -27.04 -55.99
CA ARG A 853 9.28 -26.74 -57.41
C ARG A 853 9.52 -25.26 -57.69
N ARG A 854 9.12 -24.38 -56.76
CA ARG A 854 9.18 -22.92 -56.95
C ARG A 854 9.72 -22.23 -55.69
N ARG A 855 10.44 -21.12 -55.89
CA ARG A 855 11.00 -20.30 -54.79
C ARG A 855 9.95 -19.87 -53.77
N THR A 856 8.75 -19.57 -54.23
CA THR A 856 7.61 -19.14 -53.40
C THR A 856 7.10 -20.22 -52.45
N GLU A 857 7.50 -21.49 -52.66
CA GLU A 857 7.13 -22.62 -51.81
C GLU A 857 8.14 -22.84 -50.67
N LEU A 858 9.33 -22.21 -50.72
CA LEU A 858 10.36 -22.31 -49.68
C LEU A 858 9.91 -21.85 -48.28
N PRO A 859 9.18 -20.73 -48.10
CA PRO A 859 8.77 -20.28 -46.77
C PRO A 859 7.87 -21.31 -46.08
N ALA A 860 6.95 -21.93 -46.84
CA ALA A 860 6.07 -22.97 -46.33
C ALA A 860 6.83 -24.26 -46.01
N ALA A 861 7.78 -24.67 -46.88
CA ALA A 861 8.58 -25.88 -46.66
C ALA A 861 9.55 -25.76 -45.48
N LEU A 862 10.12 -24.58 -45.22
CA LEU A 862 10.97 -24.33 -44.06
C LEU A 862 10.15 -24.19 -42.76
N ALA A 863 8.97 -23.56 -42.82
CA ALA A 863 8.10 -23.37 -41.65
C ALA A 863 7.50 -24.69 -41.11
N ILE A 864 7.30 -25.70 -41.97
CA ILE A 864 6.79 -27.02 -41.57
C ILE A 864 7.77 -27.79 -40.65
N HIS A 865 9.07 -27.45 -40.65
CA HIS A 865 10.11 -28.21 -39.94
C HIS A 865 10.78 -27.49 -38.76
N VAL A 866 10.58 -26.19 -38.55
CA VAL A 866 11.09 -25.46 -37.36
C VAL A 866 10.30 -25.82 -36.07
N GLY A 867 9.19 -26.56 -36.20
CA GLY A 867 8.35 -26.99 -35.08
C GLY A 867 8.87 -28.18 -34.24
N ARG A 868 10.07 -28.73 -34.49
CA ARG A 868 10.68 -29.80 -33.67
C ARG A 868 12.22 -29.66 -33.62
N GLY A 869 12.75 -29.07 -32.53
CA GLY A 869 14.15 -29.19 -32.08
C GLY A 869 14.95 -27.89 -31.98
N ASP A 870 15.22 -27.47 -30.73
CA ASP A 870 16.24 -26.56 -30.19
C ASP A 870 16.59 -25.23 -30.90
N ASP A 871 16.26 -24.12 -30.22
CA ASP A 871 16.71 -22.75 -30.50
C ASP A 871 18.09 -22.50 -29.82
N PRO A 872 19.20 -22.34 -30.58
CA PRO A 872 20.52 -22.09 -30.00
C PRO A 872 20.81 -20.61 -29.68
N TRP A 873 19.85 -19.68 -29.82
CA TRP A 873 20.14 -18.24 -29.73
C TRP A 873 19.57 -17.51 -28.49
N ARG A 874 19.12 -18.26 -27.47
CA ARG A 874 18.80 -17.67 -26.15
C ARG A 874 20.00 -17.65 -25.20
N THR A 875 21.03 -16.87 -25.51
CA THR A 875 21.89 -16.22 -24.49
C THR A 875 22.63 -15.01 -25.07
N GLY A 876 22.40 -13.83 -24.47
CA GLY A 876 23.43 -12.81 -24.25
C GLY A 876 23.65 -11.73 -25.32
N ALA A 877 23.49 -10.48 -24.86
CA ALA A 877 23.99 -9.22 -25.46
C ALA A 877 23.26 -8.67 -26.70
N GLY A 878 22.31 -7.76 -26.44
CA GLY A 878 21.74 -6.89 -27.47
C GLY A 878 22.77 -5.87 -28.00
N PRO A 879 22.85 -5.64 -29.32
CA PRO A 879 23.56 -4.48 -29.85
C PRO A 879 22.62 -3.27 -29.86
N ARG A 880 23.13 -2.16 -29.31
CA ARG A 880 22.59 -0.81 -29.43
C ARG A 880 22.39 -0.46 -30.91
N TYR A 881 21.15 -0.16 -31.31
CA TYR A 881 20.89 0.55 -32.56
C TYR A 881 20.55 2.00 -32.28
N ALA A 882 21.27 2.86 -32.98
CA ALA A 882 21.27 4.29 -32.86
C ALA A 882 19.98 4.91 -33.39
N ASP A 883 19.61 5.96 -32.67
CA ASP A 883 18.57 6.94 -32.91
C ASP A 883 18.76 7.64 -34.26
N HIS A 884 17.76 7.52 -35.14
CA HIS A 884 17.63 8.35 -36.34
C HIS A 884 16.22 8.95 -36.34
N GLY A 885 16.12 10.09 -35.65
CA GLY A 885 14.92 10.92 -35.62
C GLY A 885 14.50 11.46 -37.00
N PRO A 886 13.22 11.83 -37.16
CA PRO A 886 12.71 12.36 -38.41
C PRO A 886 13.17 13.81 -38.62
N ARG A 887 13.71 14.06 -39.82
CA ARG A 887 14.03 15.39 -40.34
C ARG A 887 12.78 16.25 -40.47
N ARG A 888 12.87 17.47 -39.94
CA ARG A 888 11.99 18.60 -40.25
C ARG A 888 12.01 18.92 -41.74
N LEU A 889 10.86 19.17 -42.33
CA LEU A 889 10.67 20.04 -43.49
C LEU A 889 9.49 20.96 -43.19
N ALA A 890 9.81 22.26 -43.18
CA ALA A 890 8.97 23.48 -43.24
C ALA A 890 7.68 23.53 -42.41
#